data_AF-A0A947MIJ5-F1
#
_entry.id   AF-A0A947MIJ5-F1
#
_cell.length_a   1.000
_cell.length_b   1.000
_cell.length_c   1.000
_cell.angle_alpha   90.00
_cell.angle_beta   90.00
_cell.angle_gamma   90.00
#
_symmetry.space_group_name_H-M   'P 1'
#
loop_
_entity.id
_entity.type
_entity.pdbx_description
1 polymer ?
#
loop_
_entity_poly.entity_id
_entity_poly.type
_entity_poly.pdbx_seq_one_letter_code
_entity_poly.pdbx_strand_id
1 'polypeptide(L)'
;MPVLLRALFSFLAPALLVFAGFTGWYSWHFQDSAAQPQVRLKTLLPQISRAIANDTPEVLTPLLKTLPFQVVISDSDGQIVASNLQGREGPLKAAKEALKAHDFNAEIRTPDGLARIYFSQSQGLWNPILFFPLIFSLLLGLLSSFWDYFNNRQTEDAVGEIRILTREHTLNSSHEEKWEEHKKERERLLGKVTSLQKQLEISEHRLEQTRLNLHQTQLKLSEQDAGEARERAQTLEQELKQSQQKLKRLQETLQLQNEVEIHLRNKQEKSEKEQQALKQLLRERDHELAKLEKAHQQQSEALIQSRQSESEKSRQLEQSNQRLHELEDINRQVYEAYQEIEKLRKSELELMRREEAWQKDKQKLLGLLSEREQLLQETRERLSLNRQKLRELSIAYKQQLEIGQNNPADLSEAHDLIRHLISDKDDVERENAHLQVDLSDKSSEINRLRKELETRALQVQESEHRLEEMEKEFKKLRLELELVGDTLSDKLLDLDRLSSAHSEDTLALESLMQERDILKQSLLDTENQMQQLREEKAHLLFEKESLAEKLEKIDIQDYELQIEQLKQSLQVVGAQQQRKQEALNSLKEKLQQGAELYEKLKRLVEKKERLIDQLNDDVTRKESIIHLLEQKLEKAGVIDPAGNY
;
A
#
# COMPACT_ATOMS: atom_id res chain seq x y z
N MET A 1 39.04 11.78 5.44
CA MET A 1 38.81 10.81 4.36
C MET A 1 38.34 11.57 3.14
N PRO A 2 38.99 11.48 1.96
CA PRO A 2 38.43 12.10 0.76
C PRO A 2 37.04 11.49 0.52
N VAL A 3 36.06 12.33 0.15
CA VAL A 3 34.64 11.97 -0.03
C VAL A 3 34.49 10.70 -0.88
N LEU A 4 35.38 10.54 -1.86
CA LEU A 4 35.47 9.39 -2.76
C LEU A 4 35.79 8.06 -2.03
N LEU A 5 36.70 8.07 -1.05
CA LEU A 5 37.04 6.89 -0.25
C LEU A 5 35.90 6.49 0.68
N ARG A 6 35.17 7.47 1.23
CA ARG A 6 34.00 7.20 2.07
C ARG A 6 32.85 6.63 1.27
N ALA A 7 32.58 7.16 0.08
CA ALA A 7 31.59 6.65 -0.86
C ALA A 7 31.92 5.23 -1.36
N LEU A 8 33.20 4.96 -1.66
CA LEU A 8 33.66 3.61 -1.99
C LEU A 8 33.46 2.65 -0.82
N PHE A 9 33.75 3.07 0.41
CA PHE A 9 33.60 2.21 1.58
C PHE A 9 32.12 1.95 1.92
N SER A 10 31.26 2.97 1.82
CA SER A 10 29.81 2.81 2.02
C SER A 10 29.13 2.00 0.92
N PHE A 11 29.70 1.96 -0.29
CA PHE A 11 29.24 1.10 -1.37
C PHE A 11 29.73 -0.37 -1.21
N LEU A 12 31.04 -0.58 -1.07
CA LEU A 12 31.64 -1.92 -1.09
C LEU A 12 31.36 -2.74 0.17
N ALA A 13 31.30 -2.10 1.34
CA ALA A 13 31.11 -2.82 2.60
C ALA A 13 29.78 -3.60 2.64
N PRO A 14 28.60 -2.98 2.42
CA PRO A 14 27.34 -3.71 2.43
C PRO A 14 27.21 -4.67 1.24
N ALA A 15 27.72 -4.31 0.06
CA ALA A 15 27.69 -5.18 -1.11
C ALA A 15 28.47 -6.49 -0.88
N LEU A 16 29.70 -6.41 -0.37
CA LEU A 16 30.52 -7.59 -0.08
C LEU A 16 29.94 -8.43 1.05
N LEU A 17 29.36 -7.81 2.08
CA LEU A 17 28.79 -8.52 3.23
C LEU A 17 27.53 -9.30 2.83
N VAL A 18 26.65 -8.71 2.02
CA VAL A 18 25.46 -9.38 1.49
C VAL A 18 25.84 -10.48 0.49
N PHE A 19 26.82 -10.22 -0.39
CA PHE A 19 27.30 -11.24 -1.31
C PHE A 19 27.96 -12.42 -0.58
N ALA A 20 28.82 -12.17 0.40
CA ALA A 20 29.45 -13.21 1.21
C ALA A 20 28.43 -13.99 2.05
N GLY A 21 27.45 -13.30 2.64
CA GLY A 21 26.37 -13.93 3.39
C GLY A 21 25.50 -14.84 2.52
N PHE A 22 25.10 -14.36 1.34
CA PHE A 22 24.26 -15.13 0.42
C PHE A 22 25.03 -16.28 -0.23
N THR A 23 26.29 -16.08 -0.63
CA THR A 23 27.14 -17.15 -1.17
C THR A 23 27.44 -18.21 -0.12
N GLY A 24 27.71 -17.82 1.12
CA GLY A 24 27.89 -18.74 2.24
C GLY A 24 26.61 -19.53 2.55
N TRP A 25 25.46 -18.85 2.63
CA TRP A 25 24.16 -19.49 2.85
C TRP A 25 23.77 -20.42 1.69
N TYR A 26 23.96 -20.00 0.45
CA TYR A 26 23.70 -20.82 -0.74
C TYR A 26 24.64 -22.02 -0.82
N SER A 27 25.93 -21.83 -0.53
CA SER A 27 26.88 -22.94 -0.45
C SER A 27 26.52 -23.93 0.65
N TRP A 28 25.96 -23.47 1.77
CA TRP A 28 25.58 -24.34 2.88
C TRP A 28 24.27 -25.09 2.61
N HIS A 29 23.24 -24.37 2.15
CA HIS A 29 21.88 -24.93 2.04
C HIS A 29 21.53 -25.48 0.65
N PHE A 30 22.12 -24.94 -0.41
CA PHE A 30 21.82 -25.31 -1.79
C PHE A 30 22.93 -26.09 -2.49
N GLN A 31 24.02 -26.44 -1.79
CA GLN A 31 24.76 -27.67 -2.12
C GLN A 31 23.90 -28.88 -1.72
N ASP A 32 22.77 -29.00 -2.39
CA ASP A 32 21.80 -30.05 -2.23
C ASP A 32 22.48 -31.40 -2.48
N SER A 33 22.36 -32.30 -1.50
CA SER A 33 22.87 -33.67 -1.58
C SER A 33 22.32 -34.45 -2.79
N ALA A 34 21.22 -33.96 -3.40
CA ALA A 34 20.60 -34.49 -4.60
C ALA A 34 21.29 -34.12 -5.94
N ALA A 35 22.15 -33.08 -5.94
CA ALA A 35 23.02 -32.71 -7.07
C ALA A 35 24.39 -33.41 -7.02
N GLN A 36 24.66 -34.10 -5.91
CA GLN A 36 25.69 -35.12 -5.71
C GLN A 36 25.81 -36.14 -6.85
N PRO A 37 26.69 -36.06 -7.88
CA PRO A 37 26.78 -37.16 -8.87
C PRO A 37 27.09 -38.50 -8.18
N GLN A 38 27.79 -38.45 -7.03
CA GLN A 38 28.04 -39.62 -6.19
C GLN A 38 26.79 -40.24 -5.57
N VAL A 39 25.80 -39.44 -5.13
CA VAL A 39 24.59 -39.95 -4.46
C VAL A 39 23.68 -40.64 -5.48
N ARG A 40 23.48 -40.02 -6.65
CA ARG A 40 22.72 -40.62 -7.76
C ARG A 40 23.40 -41.86 -8.33
N LEU A 41 24.72 -41.85 -8.44
CA LEU A 41 25.47 -43.05 -8.82
C LEU A 41 25.34 -44.15 -7.76
N LYS A 42 25.41 -43.82 -6.46
CA LYS A 42 25.24 -44.79 -5.36
C LYS A 42 23.89 -45.50 -5.39
N THR A 43 22.80 -44.80 -5.73
CA THR A 43 21.48 -45.43 -5.88
C THR A 43 21.40 -46.39 -7.08
N LEU A 44 22.21 -46.16 -8.12
CA LEU A 44 22.24 -46.99 -9.33
C LEU A 44 23.29 -48.11 -9.28
N LEU A 45 24.23 -48.08 -8.32
CA LEU A 45 25.27 -49.11 -8.14
C LEU A 45 24.73 -50.55 -8.12
N PRO A 46 23.61 -50.88 -7.44
CA PRO A 46 23.10 -52.26 -7.42
C PRO A 46 22.59 -52.72 -8.78
N GLN A 47 21.99 -51.81 -9.56
CA GLN A 47 21.49 -52.10 -10.91
C GLN A 47 22.64 -52.27 -11.90
N ILE A 48 23.67 -51.42 -11.76
CA ILE A 48 24.89 -51.50 -12.56
C ILE A 48 25.64 -52.82 -12.28
N SER A 49 25.82 -53.18 -11.00
CA SER A 49 26.45 -54.45 -10.60
C SER A 49 25.72 -55.64 -11.20
N ARG A 50 24.37 -55.69 -11.10
CA ARG A 50 23.57 -56.79 -11.66
C ARG A 50 23.65 -56.87 -13.19
N ALA A 51 23.65 -55.75 -13.89
CA ALA A 51 23.71 -55.74 -15.35
C ALA A 51 25.07 -56.25 -15.87
N ILE A 52 26.16 -55.94 -15.16
CA ILE A 52 27.51 -56.44 -15.47
C ILE A 52 27.64 -57.92 -15.11
N ALA A 53 27.15 -58.34 -13.94
CA ALA A 53 27.17 -59.74 -13.52
C ALA A 53 26.37 -60.68 -14.46
N ASN A 54 25.32 -60.15 -15.10
CA ASN A 54 24.49 -60.89 -16.05
C ASN A 54 24.92 -60.72 -17.52
N ASP A 55 26.04 -60.04 -17.79
CA ASP A 55 26.57 -59.78 -19.14
C ASP A 55 25.54 -59.14 -20.09
N THR A 56 24.77 -58.17 -19.58
CA THR A 56 23.69 -57.45 -20.32
C THR A 56 24.01 -55.96 -20.50
N PRO A 57 25.02 -55.61 -21.32
CA PRO A 57 25.48 -54.21 -21.48
C PRO A 57 24.44 -53.31 -22.16
N GLU A 58 23.46 -53.88 -22.87
CA GLU A 58 22.39 -53.15 -23.56
C GLU A 58 21.47 -52.38 -22.60
N VAL A 59 21.34 -52.85 -21.35
CA VAL A 59 20.49 -52.24 -20.32
C VAL A 59 21.16 -51.02 -19.66
N LEU A 60 22.50 -50.96 -19.66
CA LEU A 60 23.27 -49.90 -19.00
C LEU A 60 23.22 -48.57 -19.76
N THR A 61 23.28 -48.61 -21.08
CA THR A 61 23.29 -47.41 -21.93
C THR A 61 22.05 -46.51 -21.76
N PRO A 62 20.80 -47.03 -21.77
CA PRO A 62 19.61 -46.22 -21.53
C PRO A 62 19.54 -45.69 -20.09
N LEU A 63 19.99 -46.47 -19.10
CA LEU A 63 20.05 -46.01 -17.70
C LEU A 63 21.01 -44.81 -17.55
N LEU A 64 22.19 -44.88 -18.16
CA LEU A 64 23.18 -43.81 -18.08
C LEU A 64 22.78 -42.52 -18.83
N LYS A 65 21.94 -42.63 -19.87
CA LYS A 65 21.40 -41.45 -20.58
C LYS A 65 20.50 -40.57 -19.72
N THR A 66 19.93 -41.10 -18.64
CA THR A 66 19.09 -40.33 -17.71
C THR A 66 19.89 -39.43 -16.77
N LEU A 67 21.22 -39.59 -16.72
CA LEU A 67 22.07 -38.83 -15.82
C LEU A 67 22.48 -37.48 -16.44
N PRO A 68 22.38 -36.36 -15.69
CA PRO A 68 22.68 -35.01 -16.18
C PRO A 68 24.19 -34.68 -16.19
N PHE A 69 25.06 -35.67 -16.00
CA PHE A 69 26.52 -35.54 -15.97
C PHE A 69 27.17 -36.70 -16.73
N GLN A 70 28.40 -36.53 -17.19
CA GLN A 70 29.06 -37.55 -18.01
C GLN A 70 29.58 -38.70 -17.15
N VAL A 71 29.31 -39.93 -17.57
CA VAL A 71 29.65 -41.16 -16.86
C VAL A 71 30.16 -42.21 -17.83
N VAL A 72 31.25 -42.86 -17.44
CA VAL A 72 31.85 -44.01 -18.13
C VAL A 72 31.99 -45.16 -17.16
N ILE A 73 31.52 -46.33 -17.56
CA ILE A 73 31.64 -47.57 -16.77
C ILE A 73 32.64 -48.49 -17.46
N SER A 74 33.65 -48.94 -16.71
CA SER A 74 34.54 -50.02 -17.12
C SER A 74 34.38 -51.24 -16.22
N ASP A 75 34.63 -52.42 -16.77
CA ASP A 75 34.82 -53.64 -16.01
C ASP A 75 36.10 -53.57 -15.15
N SER A 76 36.26 -54.52 -14.24
CA SER A 76 37.45 -54.84 -13.47
C SER A 76 38.75 -54.91 -14.32
N ASP A 77 38.64 -55.42 -15.56
CA ASP A 77 39.73 -55.51 -16.54
C ASP A 77 40.00 -54.18 -17.29
N GLY A 78 39.25 -53.12 -16.99
CA GLY A 78 39.40 -51.81 -17.63
C GLY A 78 38.80 -51.70 -19.03
N GLN A 79 38.07 -52.72 -19.49
CA GLN A 79 37.28 -52.62 -20.73
C GLN A 79 36.03 -51.76 -20.50
N ILE A 80 35.75 -50.83 -21.42
CA ILE A 80 34.58 -49.95 -21.30
C ILE A 80 33.33 -50.72 -21.69
N VAL A 81 32.39 -50.81 -20.75
CA VAL A 81 31.14 -51.56 -20.90
C VAL A 81 30.02 -50.64 -21.39
N ALA A 82 29.92 -49.43 -20.82
CA ALA A 82 28.88 -48.47 -21.16
C ALA A 82 29.31 -47.02 -20.89
N SER A 83 28.70 -46.08 -21.61
CA SER A 83 28.96 -44.64 -21.48
C SER A 83 27.77 -43.82 -21.94
N ASN A 84 27.54 -42.65 -21.33
CA ASN A 84 26.56 -41.66 -21.82
C ASN A 84 27.19 -40.53 -22.66
N LEU A 85 28.48 -40.62 -22.97
CA LEU A 85 29.14 -39.64 -23.83
C LEU A 85 28.58 -39.70 -25.26
N GLN A 86 28.17 -38.55 -25.77
CA GLN A 86 27.74 -38.41 -27.16
C GLN A 86 28.95 -38.04 -28.02
N GLY A 87 29.46 -38.99 -28.81
CA GLY A 87 30.52 -38.77 -29.78
C GLY A 87 30.08 -39.10 -31.21
N ARG A 88 30.71 -38.45 -32.20
CA ARG A 88 30.42 -38.66 -33.63
C ARG A 88 30.62 -40.11 -34.10
N GLU A 89 31.49 -40.86 -33.44
CA GLU A 89 31.79 -42.27 -33.76
C GLU A 89 31.16 -43.29 -32.80
N GLY A 90 30.23 -42.85 -31.94
CA GLY A 90 29.55 -43.69 -30.95
C GLY A 90 30.13 -43.60 -29.53
N PRO A 91 29.34 -44.01 -28.51
CA PRO A 91 29.61 -43.72 -27.10
C PRO A 91 30.85 -44.42 -26.54
N LEU A 92 31.20 -45.61 -27.04
CA LEU A 92 32.34 -46.40 -26.56
C LEU A 92 33.69 -45.83 -27.02
N LYS A 93 33.78 -45.29 -28.24
CA LYS A 93 35.01 -44.67 -28.73
C LYS A 93 35.28 -43.33 -28.05
N ALA A 94 34.23 -42.50 -27.89
CA ALA A 94 34.31 -41.25 -27.13
C ALA A 94 34.75 -41.48 -25.67
N ALA A 95 34.27 -42.56 -25.04
CA ALA A 95 34.69 -42.94 -23.70
C ALA A 95 36.16 -43.36 -23.61
N LYS A 96 36.69 -44.06 -24.63
CA LYS A 96 38.12 -44.42 -24.70
C LYS A 96 39.01 -43.19 -24.83
N GLU A 97 38.57 -42.18 -25.59
CA GLU A 97 39.31 -40.93 -25.76
C GLU A 97 39.25 -40.07 -24.49
N ALA A 98 38.08 -39.89 -23.87
CA ALA A 98 37.92 -39.11 -22.65
C ALA A 98 38.69 -39.71 -21.44
N LEU A 99 38.75 -41.03 -21.32
CA LEU A 99 39.57 -41.69 -20.29
C LEU A 99 41.07 -41.48 -20.51
N LYS A 100 41.53 -41.48 -21.77
CA LYS A 100 42.93 -41.17 -22.12
C LYS A 100 43.27 -39.71 -21.88
N ALA A 101 42.32 -38.80 -22.06
CA ALA A 101 42.48 -37.37 -21.82
C ALA A 101 42.44 -36.98 -20.33
N HIS A 102 42.07 -37.91 -19.43
CA HIS A 102 41.88 -37.66 -18.00
C HIS A 102 40.82 -36.60 -17.69
N ASP A 103 39.74 -36.54 -18.51
CA ASP A 103 38.65 -35.57 -18.34
C ASP A 103 37.72 -35.88 -17.14
N PHE A 104 37.96 -36.98 -16.43
CA PHE A 104 37.16 -37.44 -15.29
C PHE A 104 37.89 -37.22 -13.96
N ASN A 105 37.27 -36.43 -13.07
CA ASN A 105 37.87 -36.00 -11.81
C ASN A 105 37.61 -36.94 -10.63
N ALA A 106 36.78 -37.98 -10.79
CA ALA A 106 36.42 -38.89 -9.71
C ALA A 106 36.08 -40.31 -10.19
N GLU A 107 36.42 -41.31 -9.36
CA GLU A 107 36.19 -42.74 -9.56
C GLU A 107 35.38 -43.32 -8.38
N ILE A 108 34.36 -44.13 -8.67
CA ILE A 108 33.64 -44.96 -7.70
C ILE A 108 33.75 -46.42 -8.13
N ARG A 109 34.01 -47.31 -7.17
CA ARG A 109 34.01 -48.77 -7.38
C ARG A 109 32.71 -49.37 -6.89
N THR A 110 32.19 -50.35 -7.60
CA THR A 110 31.08 -51.17 -7.08
C THR A 110 31.53 -51.93 -5.84
N PRO A 111 30.64 -52.18 -4.86
CA PRO A 111 30.98 -52.91 -3.64
C PRO A 111 31.52 -54.32 -3.92
N ASP A 112 31.12 -54.91 -5.04
CA ASP A 112 31.56 -56.24 -5.48
C ASP A 112 32.89 -56.22 -6.26
N GLY A 113 33.48 -55.04 -6.52
CA GLY A 113 34.75 -54.86 -7.23
C GLY A 113 34.69 -55.10 -8.75
N LEU A 114 33.53 -55.49 -9.27
CA LEU A 114 33.33 -55.86 -10.68
C LEU A 114 33.39 -54.68 -11.66
N ALA A 115 33.21 -53.44 -11.19
CA ALA A 115 33.15 -52.29 -12.08
C ALA A 115 33.76 -51.02 -11.49
N ARG A 116 34.35 -50.21 -12.36
CA ARG A 116 34.83 -48.86 -12.06
C ARG A 116 33.99 -47.84 -12.83
N ILE A 117 33.51 -46.84 -12.12
CA ILE A 117 32.65 -45.80 -12.66
C ILE A 117 33.40 -44.48 -12.59
N TYR A 118 33.71 -43.91 -13.74
CA TYR A 118 34.34 -42.61 -13.89
C TYR A 118 33.26 -41.56 -14.20
N PHE A 119 33.29 -40.42 -13.53
CA PHE A 119 32.32 -39.35 -13.77
C PHE A 119 32.95 -37.97 -13.69
N SER A 120 32.43 -37.02 -14.46
CA SER A 120 32.89 -35.64 -14.45
C SER A 120 31.91 -34.78 -13.66
N GLN A 121 32.43 -34.11 -12.63
CA GLN A 121 31.68 -33.10 -11.89
C GLN A 121 31.93 -31.77 -12.59
N SER A 122 30.91 -31.18 -13.19
CA SER A 122 31.04 -29.88 -13.85
C SER A 122 31.45 -28.82 -12.84
N GLN A 123 32.74 -28.50 -12.75
CA GLN A 123 33.29 -27.42 -11.93
C GLN A 123 33.06 -26.07 -12.63
N GLY A 124 31.80 -25.77 -12.95
CA GLY A 124 31.43 -24.45 -13.43
C GLY A 124 31.51 -23.46 -12.28
N LEU A 125 32.61 -22.71 -12.17
CA LEU A 125 32.71 -21.48 -11.36
C LEU A 125 31.63 -20.43 -11.72
N TRP A 126 30.93 -20.65 -12.84
CA TRP A 126 29.86 -19.82 -13.35
C TRP A 126 28.51 -20.49 -13.14
N ASN A 127 28.03 -20.49 -11.89
CA ASN A 127 26.66 -20.88 -11.60
C ASN A 127 25.76 -19.66 -11.88
N PRO A 128 24.83 -19.70 -12.87
CA PRO A 128 23.94 -18.57 -13.19
C PRO A 128 23.16 -18.07 -11.98
N ILE A 129 22.92 -18.95 -10.99
CA ILE A 129 22.22 -18.63 -9.74
C ILE A 129 23.01 -17.65 -8.86
N LEU A 130 24.34 -17.60 -8.99
CA LEU A 130 25.20 -16.66 -8.25
C LEU A 130 25.24 -15.24 -8.86
N PHE A 131 24.70 -15.03 -10.06
CA PHE A 131 24.61 -13.68 -10.64
C PHE A 131 23.56 -12.82 -9.94
N PHE A 132 22.44 -13.43 -9.53
CA PHE A 132 21.39 -12.70 -8.82
C PHE A 132 21.90 -12.03 -7.53
N PRO A 133 22.55 -12.73 -6.59
CA PRO A 133 23.07 -12.10 -5.38
C PRO A 133 24.21 -11.11 -5.66
N LEU A 134 25.01 -11.32 -6.72
CA LEU A 134 26.03 -10.35 -7.14
C LEU A 134 25.39 -9.04 -7.61
N ILE A 135 24.40 -9.10 -8.50
CA ILE A 135 23.70 -7.92 -9.02
C ILE A 135 22.90 -7.24 -7.90
N PHE A 136 22.23 -8.02 -7.06
CA PHE A 136 21.43 -7.52 -5.94
C PHE A 136 22.30 -6.80 -4.90
N SER A 137 23.45 -7.38 -4.54
CA SER A 137 24.38 -6.77 -3.59
C SER A 137 24.99 -5.45 -4.11
N LEU A 138 25.29 -5.37 -5.41
CA LEU A 138 25.73 -4.12 -6.06
C LEU A 138 24.64 -3.04 -6.02
N LEU A 139 23.38 -3.40 -6.27
CA LEU A 139 22.23 -2.49 -6.19
C LEU A 139 22.02 -1.95 -4.77
N LEU A 140 22.16 -2.81 -3.76
CA LEU A 140 22.04 -2.42 -2.35
C LEU A 140 23.17 -1.49 -1.91
N GLY A 141 24.40 -1.75 -2.34
CA GLY A 141 25.52 -0.84 -2.14
C GLY A 141 25.27 0.53 -2.77
N LEU A 142 24.66 0.56 -3.96
CA LEU A 142 24.32 1.80 -4.67
C LEU A 142 23.26 2.59 -3.89
N LEU A 143 22.19 1.95 -3.43
CA LEU A 143 21.15 2.57 -2.61
C LEU A 143 21.72 3.11 -1.29
N SER A 144 22.61 2.36 -0.63
CA SER A 144 23.27 2.80 0.59
C SER A 144 24.15 4.04 0.36
N SER A 145 24.89 4.10 -0.75
CA SER A 145 25.68 5.27 -1.12
C SER A 145 24.83 6.50 -1.44
N PHE A 146 23.66 6.31 -2.07
CA PHE A 146 22.69 7.38 -2.32
C PHE A 146 22.07 7.89 -1.02
N TRP A 147 21.78 7.00 -0.08
CA TRP A 147 21.23 7.37 1.23
C TRP A 147 22.23 8.19 2.06
N ASP A 148 23.51 7.80 2.08
CA ASP A 148 24.58 8.55 2.76
C ASP A 148 24.83 9.92 2.09
N TYR A 149 24.65 10.01 0.77
CA TYR A 149 24.69 11.29 0.04
C TYR A 149 23.54 12.23 0.43
N PHE A 150 22.31 11.72 0.56
CA PHE A 150 21.15 12.52 0.95
C PHE A 150 21.23 13.02 2.38
N ASN A 151 21.66 12.17 3.33
CA ASN A 151 21.79 12.56 4.73
C ASN A 151 22.89 13.61 4.96
N ASN A 152 23.97 13.59 4.18
CA ASN A 152 25.01 14.63 4.30
C ASN A 152 24.59 15.98 3.69
N ARG A 153 23.65 16.04 2.74
CA ARG A 153 23.12 17.32 2.24
C ARG A 153 22.26 18.05 3.27
N GLN A 154 21.49 17.32 4.09
CA GLN A 154 20.64 17.93 5.11
C GLN A 154 21.43 18.63 6.22
N THR A 155 22.70 18.26 6.44
CA THR A 155 23.55 18.90 7.46
C THR A 155 24.25 20.17 7.00
N GLU A 156 24.40 20.40 5.69
CA GLU A 156 25.00 21.65 5.18
C GLU A 156 23.96 22.76 4.96
N ASP A 157 22.72 22.42 4.60
CA ASP A 157 21.66 23.41 4.33
C ASP A 157 21.01 23.99 5.60
N ALA A 158 21.04 23.29 6.74
CA ALA A 158 20.47 23.77 8.01
C ALA A 158 21.22 24.99 8.60
N VAL A 159 22.46 25.24 8.17
CA VAL A 159 23.23 26.44 8.56
C VAL A 159 22.91 27.65 7.65
N GLY A 160 22.30 27.40 6.48
CA GLY A 160 21.85 28.43 5.54
C GLY A 160 20.54 29.10 5.97
N GLU A 161 19.58 28.35 6.50
CA GLU A 161 18.25 28.88 6.88
C GLU A 161 18.29 29.81 8.10
N ILE A 162 19.19 29.58 9.06
CA ILE A 162 19.34 30.43 10.26
C ILE A 162 19.92 31.82 9.91
N ARG A 163 20.61 31.96 8.77
CA ARG A 163 21.15 33.25 8.29
C ARG A 163 20.15 34.08 7.48
N ILE A 164 19.08 33.48 6.98
CA ILE A 164 18.09 34.17 6.14
C ILE A 164 17.01 34.83 7.02
N LEU A 165 16.58 34.14 8.09
CA LEU A 165 15.58 34.66 9.04
C LEU A 165 16.09 35.84 9.89
N THR A 166 17.40 35.95 10.12
CA THR A 166 17.99 37.12 10.79
C THR A 166 18.15 38.34 9.87
N ARG A 167 18.04 38.17 8.55
CA ARG A 167 18.17 39.27 7.57
C ARG A 167 16.83 39.95 7.27
N GLU A 168 15.71 39.22 7.33
CA GLU A 168 14.37 39.79 7.12
C GLU A 168 13.93 40.76 8.22
N HIS A 169 14.31 40.52 9.48
CA HIS A 169 13.93 41.42 10.57
C HIS A 169 14.63 42.80 10.53
N THR A 170 15.78 42.90 9.85
CA THR A 170 16.53 44.16 9.68
C THR A 170 16.07 45.00 8.48
N LEU A 171 15.39 44.41 7.50
CA LEU A 171 14.89 45.12 6.31
C LEU A 171 13.53 45.78 6.57
N ASN A 172 12.67 45.19 7.39
CA ASN A 172 11.36 45.77 7.72
C ASN A 172 11.46 47.03 8.61
N SER A 173 12.42 47.09 9.54
CA SER A 173 12.64 48.28 10.39
C SER A 173 13.22 49.47 9.61
N SER A 174 14.15 49.20 8.67
CA SER A 174 14.75 50.25 7.82
C SER A 174 13.74 50.88 6.84
N HIS A 175 12.72 50.13 6.41
CA HIS A 175 11.70 50.64 5.50
C HIS A 175 10.63 51.48 6.20
N GLU A 176 10.26 51.14 7.44
CA GLU A 176 9.35 51.96 8.27
C GLU A 176 10.00 53.28 8.70
N GLU A 177 11.28 53.27 9.09
CA GLU A 177 12.00 54.51 9.44
C GLU A 177 12.08 55.49 8.26
N LYS A 178 12.38 55.00 7.06
CA LYS A 178 12.40 55.83 5.83
C LYS A 178 11.02 56.38 5.47
N TRP A 179 9.95 55.63 5.74
CA TRP A 179 8.59 56.06 5.45
C TRP A 179 8.13 57.17 6.41
N GLU A 180 8.45 57.04 7.69
CA GLU A 180 8.24 58.08 8.71
C GLU A 180 9.07 59.36 8.43
N GLU A 181 10.30 59.21 7.94
CA GLU A 181 11.14 60.34 7.53
C GLU A 181 10.52 61.10 6.34
N HIS A 182 10.08 60.39 5.30
CA HIS A 182 9.42 61.00 4.14
C HIS A 182 8.08 61.66 4.50
N LYS A 183 7.33 61.09 5.46
CA LYS A 183 6.08 61.69 5.95
C LYS A 183 6.34 63.01 6.69
N LYS A 184 7.34 63.05 7.58
CA LYS A 184 7.76 64.29 8.27
C LYS A 184 8.30 65.34 7.31
N GLU A 185 9.02 64.91 6.28
CA GLU A 185 9.54 65.80 5.24
C GLU A 185 8.41 66.42 4.41
N ARG A 186 7.35 65.65 4.13
CA ARG A 186 6.13 66.13 3.45
C ARG A 186 5.36 67.15 4.29
N GLU A 187 5.17 66.91 5.58
CA GLU A 187 4.53 67.88 6.49
C GLU A 187 5.33 69.19 6.56
N ARG A 188 6.66 69.12 6.57
CA ARG A 188 7.53 70.30 6.49
C ARG A 188 7.40 71.04 5.15
N LEU A 189 7.29 70.33 4.04
CA LEU A 189 7.11 70.93 2.72
C LEU A 189 5.73 71.59 2.58
N LEU A 190 4.65 70.96 3.05
CA LEU A 190 3.32 71.55 3.11
C LEU A 190 3.28 72.82 3.99
N GLY A 191 3.97 72.78 5.14
CA GLY A 191 4.15 73.98 5.98
C GLY A 191 4.91 75.10 5.28
N LYS A 192 5.91 74.76 4.46
CA LYS A 192 6.64 75.75 3.64
C LYS A 192 5.78 76.31 2.51
N VAL A 193 5.04 75.48 1.77
CA VAL A 193 4.14 75.91 0.68
C VAL A 193 3.09 76.87 1.23
N THR A 194 2.43 76.53 2.33
CA THR A 194 1.43 77.40 2.96
C THR A 194 2.03 78.72 3.48
N SER A 195 3.26 78.69 4.01
CA SER A 195 3.96 79.92 4.42
C SER A 195 4.34 80.80 3.22
N LEU A 196 4.77 80.20 2.11
CA LEU A 196 5.13 80.90 0.88
C LEU A 196 3.90 81.47 0.17
N GLN A 197 2.76 80.77 0.20
CA GLN A 197 1.46 81.27 -0.26
C GLN A 197 1.04 82.53 0.51
N LYS A 198 1.12 82.50 1.84
CA LYS A 198 0.84 83.70 2.66
C LYS A 198 1.80 84.85 2.36
N GLN A 199 3.08 84.56 2.15
CA GLN A 199 4.06 85.58 1.76
C GLN A 199 3.78 86.14 0.36
N LEU A 200 3.32 85.29 -0.56
CA LEU A 200 2.87 85.69 -1.89
C LEU A 200 1.71 86.67 -1.77
N GLU A 201 0.63 86.33 -1.06
CA GLU A 201 -0.55 87.19 -0.86
C GLU A 201 -0.19 88.54 -0.21
N ILE A 202 0.70 88.53 0.80
CA ILE A 202 1.18 89.77 1.43
C ILE A 202 1.97 90.64 0.46
N SER A 203 2.79 90.02 -0.40
CA SER A 203 3.53 90.74 -1.45
C SER A 203 2.58 91.24 -2.56
N GLU A 204 1.57 90.44 -2.92
CA GLU A 204 0.27 90.71 -3.57
C GLU A 204 -0.25 92.11 -3.23
N HIS A 205 -0.72 92.19 -1.99
CA HIS A 205 -1.32 93.38 -1.42
C HIS A 205 -0.37 94.57 -1.30
N ARG A 206 0.91 94.35 -0.98
CA ARG A 206 1.90 95.46 -0.96
C ARG A 206 2.14 96.02 -2.35
N LEU A 207 2.10 95.19 -3.39
CA LEU A 207 2.21 95.63 -4.79
C LEU A 207 0.99 96.43 -5.25
N GLU A 208 -0.20 96.02 -4.84
CA GLU A 208 -1.43 96.79 -5.11
C GLU A 208 -1.43 98.13 -4.37
N GLN A 209 -1.03 98.16 -3.09
CA GLN A 209 -0.92 99.40 -2.32
C GLN A 209 0.13 100.35 -2.90
N THR A 210 1.29 99.84 -3.31
CA THR A 210 2.31 100.66 -3.97
C THR A 210 1.85 101.16 -5.34
N ARG A 211 1.13 100.35 -6.14
CA ARG A 211 0.49 100.80 -7.38
C ARG A 211 -0.50 101.95 -7.14
N LEU A 212 -1.36 101.82 -6.12
CA LEU A 212 -2.32 102.86 -5.75
C LEU A 212 -1.62 104.15 -5.30
N ASN A 213 -0.57 104.05 -4.49
CA ASN A 213 0.21 105.19 -4.04
C ASN A 213 1.00 105.84 -5.19
N LEU A 214 1.52 105.06 -6.13
CA LEU A 214 2.20 105.56 -7.33
C LEU A 214 1.20 106.30 -8.24
N HIS A 215 -0.02 105.77 -8.38
CA HIS A 215 -1.09 106.44 -9.12
C HIS A 215 -1.53 107.75 -8.46
N GLN A 216 -1.68 107.78 -7.12
CA GLN A 216 -2.00 108.99 -6.36
C GLN A 216 -0.89 110.05 -6.41
N THR A 217 0.38 109.64 -6.40
CA THR A 217 1.52 110.56 -6.52
C THR A 217 1.71 111.07 -7.95
N GLN A 218 1.41 110.26 -8.98
CA GLN A 218 1.30 110.70 -10.36
C GLN A 218 0.18 111.72 -10.58
N LEU A 219 -0.95 111.56 -9.89
CA LEU A 219 -2.04 112.55 -9.90
C LEU A 219 -1.64 113.86 -9.19
N LYS A 220 -0.87 113.79 -8.09
CA LYS A 220 -0.35 114.98 -7.40
C LYS A 220 0.76 115.72 -8.16
N LEU A 221 1.57 115.00 -8.94
CA LEU A 221 2.56 115.58 -9.89
C LEU A 221 1.94 116.49 -10.96
N SER A 222 0.63 116.39 -11.18
CA SER A 222 -0.14 117.26 -12.08
C SER A 222 -0.54 118.59 -11.43
N GLU A 223 -0.44 118.76 -10.11
CA GLU A 223 -1.03 119.92 -9.40
C GLU A 223 -0.05 120.90 -8.72
N GLN A 224 1.17 120.54 -8.25
CA GLN A 224 2.24 121.51 -7.85
C GLN A 224 3.57 120.83 -7.44
N ASP A 225 4.70 121.55 -7.60
CA ASP A 225 6.12 121.25 -7.26
C ASP A 225 6.76 119.94 -7.77
N ALA A 226 7.55 120.07 -8.85
CA ALA A 226 8.03 118.97 -9.71
C ALA A 226 9.34 118.26 -9.28
N GLY A 227 9.97 118.64 -8.16
CA GLY A 227 11.26 118.10 -7.72
C GLY A 227 11.15 116.86 -6.83
N GLU A 228 10.63 117.02 -5.61
CA GLU A 228 10.55 115.93 -4.61
C GLU A 228 9.57 114.82 -4.99
N ALA A 229 8.52 115.14 -5.76
CA ALA A 229 7.54 114.16 -6.20
C ALA A 229 8.09 113.23 -7.30
N ARG A 230 9.08 113.68 -8.10
CA ARG A 230 9.76 112.85 -9.10
C ARG A 230 10.73 111.85 -8.48
N GLU A 231 11.50 112.27 -7.47
CA GLU A 231 12.39 111.35 -6.75
C GLU A 231 11.60 110.27 -6.01
N ARG A 232 10.48 110.63 -5.35
CA ARG A 232 9.58 109.64 -4.72
C ARG A 232 8.93 108.69 -5.73
N ALA A 233 8.58 109.16 -6.92
CA ALA A 233 8.06 108.30 -7.97
C ALA A 233 9.11 107.30 -8.48
N GLN A 234 10.37 107.73 -8.66
CA GLN A 234 11.46 106.84 -9.08
C GLN A 234 11.82 105.81 -8.01
N THR A 235 11.81 106.16 -6.72
CA THR A 235 12.02 105.19 -5.64
C THR A 235 10.89 104.16 -5.59
N LEU A 236 9.63 104.60 -5.72
CA LEU A 236 8.47 103.69 -5.77
C LEU A 236 8.49 102.78 -7.00
N GLU A 237 8.96 103.28 -8.15
CA GLU A 237 9.08 102.48 -9.37
C GLU A 237 10.20 101.43 -9.28
N GLN A 238 11.31 101.75 -8.60
CA GLN A 238 12.35 100.77 -8.25
C GLN A 238 11.83 99.72 -7.26
N GLU A 239 11.09 100.12 -6.23
CA GLU A 239 10.45 99.20 -5.28
C GLU A 239 9.41 98.30 -5.95
N LEU A 240 8.68 98.81 -6.94
CA LEU A 240 7.74 98.04 -7.75
C LEU A 240 8.47 96.98 -8.60
N LYS A 241 9.57 97.34 -9.24
CA LYS A 241 10.39 96.38 -10.01
C LYS A 241 11.01 95.31 -9.11
N GLN A 242 11.50 95.69 -7.93
CA GLN A 242 12.04 94.75 -6.97
C GLN A 242 10.97 93.81 -6.39
N SER A 243 9.76 94.30 -6.13
CA SER A 243 8.65 93.46 -5.66
C SER A 243 8.14 92.51 -6.75
N GLN A 244 8.07 92.95 -8.02
CA GLN A 244 7.76 92.07 -9.16
C GLN A 244 8.80 90.96 -9.37
N GLN A 245 10.10 91.27 -9.24
CA GLN A 245 11.15 90.25 -9.33
C GLN A 245 11.08 89.25 -8.16
N LYS A 246 10.74 89.70 -6.95
CA LYS A 246 10.51 88.82 -5.79
C LYS A 246 9.29 87.93 -6.00
N LEU A 247 8.21 88.45 -6.57
CA LEU A 247 7.02 87.66 -6.91
C LEU A 247 7.32 86.55 -7.90
N LYS A 248 8.02 86.86 -9.00
CA LYS A 248 8.43 85.85 -9.99
C LYS A 248 9.24 84.72 -9.36
N ARG A 249 10.23 85.06 -8.52
CA ARG A 249 11.04 84.07 -7.80
C ARG A 249 10.20 83.20 -6.86
N LEU A 250 9.26 83.80 -6.13
CA LEU A 250 8.34 83.04 -5.26
C LEU A 250 7.44 82.10 -6.07
N GLN A 251 6.94 82.56 -7.22
CA GLN A 251 6.09 81.78 -8.11
C GLN A 251 6.83 80.58 -8.71
N GLU A 252 8.08 80.77 -9.16
CA GLU A 252 8.96 79.71 -9.64
C GLU A 252 9.28 78.69 -8.53
N THR A 253 9.57 79.14 -7.31
CA THR A 253 9.81 78.22 -6.18
C THR A 253 8.57 77.41 -5.80
N LEU A 254 7.38 77.98 -5.94
CA LEU A 254 6.12 77.32 -5.61
C LEU A 254 5.74 76.28 -6.68
N GLN A 255 6.01 76.56 -7.96
CA GLN A 255 5.88 75.58 -9.04
C GLN A 255 6.80 74.37 -8.83
N LEU A 256 8.09 74.60 -8.53
CA LEU A 256 9.04 73.52 -8.25
C LEU A 256 8.63 72.68 -7.03
N GLN A 257 8.09 73.29 -5.97
CA GLN A 257 7.59 72.56 -4.81
C GLN A 257 6.36 71.69 -5.13
N ASN A 258 5.44 72.20 -5.97
CA ASN A 258 4.28 71.43 -6.40
C ASN A 258 4.68 70.23 -7.28
N GLU A 259 5.65 70.40 -8.19
CA GLU A 259 6.18 69.30 -9.02
C GLU A 259 6.84 68.21 -8.16
N VAL A 260 7.62 68.59 -7.15
CA VAL A 260 8.23 67.65 -6.19
C VAL A 260 7.15 66.92 -5.38
N GLU A 261 6.09 67.60 -4.96
CA GLU A 261 4.99 66.96 -4.23
C GLU A 261 4.24 65.93 -5.09
N ILE A 262 3.96 66.25 -6.36
CA ILE A 262 3.35 65.31 -7.30
C ILE A 262 4.24 64.09 -7.51
N HIS A 263 5.55 64.29 -7.69
CA HIS A 263 6.50 63.19 -7.87
C HIS A 263 6.60 62.30 -6.63
N LEU A 264 6.65 62.89 -5.43
CA LEU A 264 6.65 62.15 -4.16
C LEU A 264 5.37 61.33 -3.99
N ARG A 265 4.21 61.92 -4.31
CA ARG A 265 2.90 61.24 -4.23
C ARG A 265 2.83 60.04 -5.18
N ASN A 266 3.27 60.21 -6.43
CA ASN A 266 3.33 59.12 -7.41
C ASN A 266 4.28 57.99 -6.97
N LYS A 267 5.41 58.33 -6.33
CA LYS A 267 6.36 57.34 -5.80
C LYS A 267 5.75 56.57 -4.62
N GLN A 268 4.99 57.25 -3.77
CA GLN A 268 4.30 56.67 -2.62
C GLN A 268 3.19 55.69 -3.07
N GLU A 269 2.37 56.09 -4.05
CA GLU A 269 1.34 55.19 -4.62
C GLU A 269 1.94 53.94 -5.28
N LYS A 270 3.08 54.07 -5.97
CA LYS A 270 3.80 52.90 -6.52
C LYS A 270 4.27 51.95 -5.41
N SER A 271 4.89 52.49 -4.37
CA SER A 271 5.33 51.72 -3.19
C SER A 271 4.16 51.01 -2.50
N GLU A 272 3.01 51.67 -2.35
CA GLU A 272 1.84 51.07 -1.70
C GLU A 272 1.25 49.93 -2.55
N LYS A 273 1.21 50.09 -3.87
CA LYS A 273 0.79 49.03 -4.81
C LYS A 273 1.73 47.82 -4.75
N GLU A 274 3.04 48.05 -4.72
CA GLU A 274 4.04 46.98 -4.58
C GLU A 274 3.90 46.24 -3.24
N GLN A 275 3.68 46.96 -2.13
CA GLN A 275 3.43 46.33 -0.82
C GLN A 275 2.14 45.52 -0.78
N GLN A 276 1.07 46.01 -1.41
CA GLN A 276 -0.20 45.27 -1.50
C GLN A 276 -0.03 43.99 -2.33
N ALA A 277 0.70 44.05 -3.45
CA ALA A 277 1.02 42.89 -4.27
C ALA A 277 1.86 41.85 -3.51
N LEU A 278 2.89 42.29 -2.77
CA LEU A 278 3.70 41.41 -1.91
C LEU A 278 2.86 40.73 -0.82
N LYS A 279 1.95 41.47 -0.17
CA LYS A 279 1.04 40.89 0.84
C LYS A 279 0.09 39.85 0.25
N GLN A 280 -0.37 40.04 -0.99
CA GLN A 280 -1.18 39.05 -1.69
C GLN A 280 -0.37 37.78 -2.00
N LEU A 281 0.83 37.94 -2.55
CA LEU A 281 1.73 36.82 -2.84
C LEU A 281 2.09 36.01 -1.58
N LEU A 282 2.33 36.68 -0.44
CA LEU A 282 2.59 36.00 0.82
C LEU A 282 1.37 35.17 1.29
N ARG A 283 0.16 35.73 1.20
CA ARG A 283 -1.07 34.98 1.54
C ARG A 283 -1.31 33.78 0.64
N GLU A 284 -1.02 33.91 -0.65
CA GLU A 284 -1.10 32.81 -1.60
C GLU A 284 -0.08 31.72 -1.25
N ARG A 285 1.15 32.10 -0.90
CA ARG A 285 2.18 31.14 -0.44
C ARG A 285 1.83 30.45 0.86
N ASP A 286 1.28 31.17 1.83
CA ASP A 286 0.80 30.57 3.09
C ASP A 286 -0.33 29.55 2.83
N HIS A 287 -1.24 29.86 1.88
CA HIS A 287 -2.27 28.92 1.46
C HIS A 287 -1.70 27.68 0.75
N GLU A 288 -0.68 27.84 -0.08
CA GLU A 288 0.01 26.73 -0.73
C GLU A 288 0.75 25.84 0.28
N LEU A 289 1.44 26.45 1.25
CA LEU A 289 2.12 25.74 2.34
C LEU A 289 1.11 24.96 3.19
N ALA A 290 0.00 25.57 3.59
CA ALA A 290 -1.04 24.87 4.35
C ALA A 290 -1.65 23.68 3.59
N LYS A 291 -1.80 23.79 2.25
CA LYS A 291 -2.25 22.68 1.41
C LYS A 291 -1.21 21.55 1.35
N LEU A 292 0.08 21.91 1.21
CA LEU A 292 1.17 20.95 1.19
C LEU A 292 1.31 20.22 2.53
N GLU A 293 1.22 20.93 3.65
CA GLU A 293 1.25 20.33 4.99
C GLU A 293 0.09 19.34 5.18
N LYS A 294 -1.13 19.72 4.78
CA LYS A 294 -2.29 18.82 4.87
C LYS A 294 -2.12 17.58 3.99
N ALA A 295 -1.60 17.74 2.76
CA ALA A 295 -1.33 16.60 1.87
C ALA A 295 -0.24 15.67 2.44
N HIS A 296 0.83 16.24 2.99
CA HIS A 296 1.90 15.50 3.65
C HIS A 296 1.37 14.73 4.87
N GLN A 297 0.50 15.34 5.68
CA GLN A 297 -0.10 14.71 6.84
C GLN A 297 -1.00 13.53 6.43
N GLN A 298 -1.84 13.69 5.41
CA GLN A 298 -2.64 12.61 4.85
C GLN A 298 -1.78 11.46 4.31
N GLN A 299 -0.68 11.78 3.62
CA GLN A 299 0.25 10.77 3.10
C GLN A 299 0.97 10.02 4.23
N SER A 300 1.35 10.72 5.30
CA SER A 300 1.94 10.11 6.50
C SER A 300 0.96 9.16 7.20
N GLU A 301 -0.30 9.56 7.35
CA GLU A 301 -1.35 8.71 7.95
C GLU A 301 -1.60 7.45 7.08
N ALA A 302 -1.66 7.60 5.77
CA ALA A 302 -1.80 6.48 4.84
C ALA A 302 -0.61 5.51 4.91
N LEU A 303 0.63 6.01 5.05
CA LEU A 303 1.82 5.19 5.24
C LEU A 303 1.79 4.41 6.56
N ILE A 304 1.29 5.02 7.64
CA ILE A 304 1.15 4.35 8.93
C ILE A 304 0.11 3.22 8.85
N GLN A 305 -1.06 3.48 8.25
CA GLN A 305 -2.09 2.47 8.05
C GLN A 305 -1.59 1.32 7.16
N SER A 306 -0.88 1.64 6.08
CA SER A 306 -0.27 0.64 5.21
C SER A 306 0.72 -0.25 5.97
N ARG A 307 1.63 0.34 6.77
CA ARG A 307 2.57 -0.42 7.61
C ARG A 307 1.87 -1.29 8.66
N GLN A 308 0.79 -0.81 9.28
CA GLN A 308 0.00 -1.60 10.21
C GLN A 308 -0.60 -2.82 9.50
N SER A 309 -1.21 -2.62 8.33
CA SER A 309 -1.79 -3.71 7.52
C SER A 309 -0.74 -4.72 7.04
N GLU A 310 0.48 -4.28 6.68
CA GLU A 310 1.58 -5.17 6.32
C GLU A 310 2.08 -5.98 7.52
N SER A 311 2.12 -5.37 8.71
CA SER A 311 2.50 -6.07 9.93
C SER A 311 1.49 -7.15 10.33
N GLU A 312 0.19 -6.86 10.16
CA GLU A 312 -0.89 -7.82 10.41
C GLU A 312 -0.84 -8.99 9.42
N LYS A 313 -0.67 -8.69 8.12
CA LYS A 313 -0.47 -9.73 7.10
C LYS A 313 0.76 -10.59 7.36
N SER A 314 1.85 -9.97 7.80
CA SER A 314 3.08 -10.70 8.15
C SER A 314 2.87 -11.64 9.34
N ARG A 315 2.14 -11.20 10.37
CA ARG A 315 1.76 -12.05 11.51
C ARG A 315 0.83 -13.19 11.08
N GLN A 316 -0.15 -12.92 10.23
CA GLN A 316 -1.04 -13.96 9.70
C GLN A 316 -0.28 -15.00 8.87
N LEU A 317 0.68 -14.57 8.04
CA LEU A 317 1.56 -15.46 7.30
C LEU A 317 2.45 -16.30 8.24
N GLU A 318 2.98 -15.71 9.30
CA GLU A 318 3.79 -16.42 10.29
C GLU A 318 2.97 -17.48 11.03
N GLN A 319 1.74 -17.15 11.44
CA GLN A 319 0.80 -18.10 12.04
C GLN A 319 0.42 -19.22 11.06
N SER A 320 0.16 -18.89 9.79
CA SER A 320 -0.12 -19.90 8.76
C SER A 320 1.07 -20.82 8.52
N ASN A 321 2.30 -20.30 8.52
CA ASN A 321 3.51 -21.11 8.36
C ASN A 321 3.74 -22.03 9.57
N GLN A 322 3.46 -21.56 10.78
CA GLN A 322 3.52 -22.41 11.98
C GLN A 322 2.51 -23.56 11.87
N ARG A 323 1.27 -23.28 11.46
CA ARG A 323 0.25 -24.32 11.21
C ARG A 323 0.68 -25.31 10.13
N LEU A 324 1.35 -24.84 9.06
CA LEU A 324 1.89 -25.74 8.03
C LEU A 324 2.96 -26.67 8.58
N HIS A 325 3.88 -26.17 9.41
CA HIS A 325 4.89 -27.02 10.06
C HIS A 325 4.27 -28.03 11.03
N GLU A 326 3.25 -27.64 11.80
CA GLU A 326 2.50 -28.58 12.65
C GLU A 326 1.83 -29.68 11.81
N LEU A 327 1.24 -29.32 10.66
CA LEU A 327 0.65 -30.30 9.74
C LEU A 327 1.70 -31.22 9.10
N GLU A 328 2.89 -30.70 8.76
CA GLU A 328 4.01 -31.51 8.26
C GLU A 328 4.48 -32.52 9.31
N ASP A 329 4.61 -32.11 10.57
CA ASP A 329 4.97 -32.98 11.69
C ASP A 329 3.90 -34.07 11.93
N ILE A 330 2.62 -33.69 11.90
CA ILE A 330 1.52 -34.67 11.98
C ILE A 330 1.58 -35.65 10.83
N ASN A 331 1.82 -35.18 9.60
CA ASN A 331 1.89 -36.04 8.43
C ASN A 331 3.07 -37.02 8.51
N ARG A 332 4.21 -36.57 9.05
CA ARG A 332 5.35 -37.43 9.35
C ARG A 332 5.01 -38.50 10.38
N GLN A 333 4.35 -38.15 11.48
CA GLN A 333 3.91 -39.12 12.49
C GLN A 333 2.93 -40.15 11.90
N VAL A 334 2.00 -39.71 11.06
CA VAL A 334 1.06 -40.59 10.37
C VAL A 334 1.79 -41.55 9.45
N TYR A 335 2.80 -41.08 8.72
CA TYR A 335 3.63 -41.94 7.86
C TYR A 335 4.42 -42.98 8.68
N GLU A 336 5.00 -42.58 9.81
CA GLU A 336 5.68 -43.49 10.74
C GLU A 336 4.71 -44.56 11.28
N ALA A 337 3.50 -44.16 11.69
CA ALA A 337 2.45 -45.08 12.13
C ALA A 337 2.01 -46.04 11.01
N TYR A 338 1.89 -45.57 9.76
CA TYR A 338 1.59 -46.46 8.63
C TYR A 338 2.67 -47.51 8.41
N GLN A 339 3.95 -47.15 8.55
CA GLN A 339 5.04 -48.11 8.44
C GLN A 339 5.00 -49.16 9.56
N GLU A 340 4.64 -48.76 10.78
CA GLU A 340 4.46 -49.68 11.90
C GLU A 340 3.28 -50.63 11.68
N ILE A 341 2.14 -50.11 11.22
CA ILE A 341 0.98 -50.94 10.84
C ILE A 341 1.37 -51.94 9.74
N GLU A 342 2.16 -51.54 8.76
CA GLU A 342 2.61 -52.44 7.70
C GLU A 342 3.55 -53.54 8.23
N LYS A 343 4.44 -53.22 9.18
CA LYS A 343 5.28 -54.21 9.88
C LYS A 343 4.42 -55.18 10.69
N LEU A 344 3.44 -54.68 11.44
CA LEU A 344 2.52 -55.50 12.22
C LEU A 344 1.71 -56.44 11.32
N ARG A 345 1.17 -55.95 10.21
CA ARG A 345 0.48 -56.80 9.21
C ARG A 345 1.37 -57.90 8.65
N LYS A 346 2.65 -57.61 8.38
CA LYS A 346 3.61 -58.64 7.94
C LYS A 346 3.82 -59.69 9.03
N SER A 347 3.98 -59.26 10.29
CA SER A 347 4.14 -60.18 11.42
C SER A 347 2.89 -61.03 11.69
N GLU A 348 1.70 -60.45 11.56
CA GLU A 348 0.42 -61.15 11.67
C GLU A 348 0.28 -62.23 10.59
N LEU A 349 0.60 -61.91 9.33
CA LEU A 349 0.61 -62.88 8.23
C LEU A 349 1.59 -64.03 8.48
N GLU A 350 2.77 -63.75 9.07
CA GLU A 350 3.72 -64.79 9.44
C GLU A 350 3.19 -65.69 10.57
N LEU A 351 2.53 -65.10 11.58
CA LEU A 351 1.90 -65.85 12.68
C LEU A 351 0.77 -66.74 12.15
N MET A 352 -0.09 -66.22 11.28
CA MET A 352 -1.16 -67.00 10.65
C MET A 352 -0.61 -68.20 9.86
N ARG A 353 0.49 -68.00 9.10
CA ARG A 353 1.16 -69.12 8.39
C ARG A 353 1.73 -70.16 9.35
N ARG A 354 2.28 -69.74 10.49
CA ARG A 354 2.78 -70.65 11.53
C ARG A 354 1.63 -71.42 12.19
N GLU A 355 0.51 -70.76 12.46
CA GLU A 355 -0.69 -71.40 13.01
C GLU A 355 -1.27 -72.44 12.03
N GLU A 356 -1.38 -72.10 10.74
CA GLU A 356 -1.81 -73.06 9.72
C GLU A 356 -0.89 -74.28 9.62
N ALA A 357 0.43 -74.07 9.70
CA ALA A 357 1.40 -75.16 9.73
C ALA A 357 1.21 -76.05 10.96
N TRP A 358 1.04 -75.44 12.13
CA TRP A 358 0.77 -76.15 13.38
C TRP A 358 -0.54 -76.94 13.34
N GLN A 359 -1.63 -76.37 12.79
CA GLN A 359 -2.91 -77.07 12.62
C GLN A 359 -2.76 -78.30 11.71
N LYS A 360 -2.00 -78.17 10.61
CA LYS A 360 -1.70 -79.30 9.72
C LYS A 360 -0.95 -80.41 10.45
N ASP A 361 0.06 -80.05 11.25
CA ASP A 361 0.83 -81.03 12.00
C ASP A 361 0.03 -81.66 13.14
N LYS A 362 -0.83 -80.89 13.82
CA LYS A 362 -1.81 -81.40 14.79
C LYS A 362 -2.75 -82.42 14.16
N GLN A 363 -3.29 -82.15 12.97
CA GLN A 363 -4.15 -83.09 12.24
C GLN A 363 -3.41 -84.38 11.90
N LYS A 364 -2.15 -84.30 11.45
CA LYS A 364 -1.32 -85.50 11.20
C LYS A 364 -1.12 -86.32 12.47
N LEU A 365 -0.81 -85.67 13.59
CA LEU A 365 -0.61 -86.35 14.88
C LEU A 365 -1.89 -87.01 15.38
N LEU A 366 -3.05 -86.36 15.24
CA LEU A 366 -4.35 -86.96 15.57
C LEU A 366 -4.66 -88.16 14.68
N GLY A 367 -4.34 -88.10 13.38
CA GLY A 367 -4.42 -89.24 12.47
C GLY A 367 -3.57 -90.42 12.96
N LEU A 368 -2.29 -90.19 13.25
CA LEU A 368 -1.37 -91.21 13.77
C LEU A 368 -1.83 -91.80 15.12
N LEU A 369 -2.41 -90.97 16.00
CA LEU A 369 -2.99 -91.46 17.27
C LEU A 369 -4.19 -92.37 17.03
N SER A 370 -5.09 -92.01 16.10
CA SER A 370 -6.25 -92.84 15.77
C SER A 370 -5.84 -94.20 15.16
N GLU A 371 -4.84 -94.21 14.28
CA GLU A 371 -4.26 -95.44 13.73
C GLU A 371 -3.66 -96.31 14.85
N ARG A 372 -2.94 -95.69 15.79
CA ARG A 372 -2.35 -96.40 16.94
C ARG A 372 -3.41 -96.95 17.89
N GLU A 373 -4.50 -96.23 18.12
CA GLU A 373 -5.63 -96.69 18.92
C GLU A 373 -6.34 -97.88 18.26
N GLN A 374 -6.52 -97.86 16.94
CA GLN A 374 -7.05 -98.99 16.18
C GLN A 374 -6.15 -100.23 16.32
N LEU A 375 -4.84 -100.08 16.14
CA LEU A 375 -3.89 -101.17 16.35
C LEU A 375 -3.92 -101.71 17.79
N LEU A 376 -4.06 -100.84 18.79
CA LEU A 376 -4.22 -101.25 20.18
C LEU A 376 -5.54 -102.00 20.41
N GLN A 377 -6.61 -101.63 19.72
CA GLN A 377 -7.89 -102.33 19.80
C GLN A 377 -7.80 -103.72 19.14
N GLU A 378 -7.22 -103.82 17.94
CA GLU A 378 -6.99 -105.11 17.27
C GLU A 378 -6.13 -106.05 18.12
N THR A 379 -5.08 -105.54 18.76
CA THR A 379 -4.24 -106.35 19.65
C THR A 379 -4.98 -106.80 20.91
N ARG A 380 -5.85 -105.96 21.49
CA ARG A 380 -6.73 -106.36 22.60
C ARG A 380 -7.72 -107.44 22.19
N GLU A 381 -8.32 -107.33 21.01
CA GLU A 381 -9.23 -108.35 20.46
C GLU A 381 -8.50 -109.68 20.27
N ARG A 382 -7.30 -109.67 19.66
CA ARG A 382 -6.44 -110.86 19.55
C ARG A 382 -6.08 -111.47 20.90
N LEU A 383 -5.73 -110.65 21.89
CA LEU A 383 -5.46 -111.11 23.25
C LEU A 383 -6.70 -111.73 23.90
N SER A 384 -7.89 -111.16 23.69
CA SER A 384 -9.14 -111.71 24.22
C SER A 384 -9.47 -113.08 23.62
N LEU A 385 -9.29 -113.24 22.31
CA LEU A 385 -9.45 -114.51 21.60
C LEU A 385 -8.45 -115.56 22.11
N ASN A 386 -7.18 -115.17 22.30
CA ASN A 386 -6.17 -116.07 22.84
C ASN A 386 -6.47 -116.48 24.29
N ARG A 387 -6.97 -115.57 25.13
CA ARG A 387 -7.43 -115.89 26.49
C ARG A 387 -8.61 -116.86 26.48
N GLN A 388 -9.53 -116.73 25.52
CA GLN A 388 -10.65 -117.67 25.38
C GLN A 388 -10.15 -119.06 24.99
N LYS A 389 -9.23 -119.17 24.02
CA LYS A 389 -8.58 -120.44 23.66
C LYS A 389 -7.85 -121.08 24.84
N LEU A 390 -7.14 -120.29 25.66
CA LEU A 390 -6.49 -120.79 26.87
C LEU A 390 -7.50 -121.35 27.88
N ARG A 391 -8.67 -120.73 28.03
CA ARG A 391 -9.75 -121.27 28.89
C ARG A 391 -10.30 -122.59 28.34
N GLU A 392 -10.52 -122.69 27.04
CA GLU A 392 -10.97 -123.93 26.39
C GLU A 392 -9.96 -125.06 26.59
N LEU A 393 -8.66 -124.77 26.41
CA LEU A 393 -7.58 -125.71 26.67
C LEU A 393 -7.51 -126.11 28.15
N SER A 394 -7.68 -125.16 29.07
CA SER A 394 -7.71 -125.43 30.52
C SER A 394 -8.88 -126.32 30.94
N ILE A 395 -10.07 -126.15 30.33
CA ILE A 395 -11.23 -127.02 30.56
C ILE A 395 -10.96 -128.43 30.03
N ALA A 396 -10.39 -128.55 28.83
CA ALA A 396 -10.02 -129.84 28.24
C ALA A 396 -8.99 -130.59 29.11
N TYR A 397 -8.01 -129.87 29.66
CA TYR A 397 -7.02 -130.42 30.58
C TYR A 397 -7.65 -130.91 31.90
N LYS A 398 -8.58 -130.14 32.46
CA LYS A 398 -9.30 -130.52 33.67
C LYS A 398 -10.18 -131.77 33.48
N GLN A 399 -10.78 -131.93 32.30
CA GLN A 399 -11.54 -133.14 31.92
C GLN A 399 -10.63 -134.38 31.80
N GLN A 400 -9.41 -134.24 31.29
CA GLN A 400 -8.43 -135.33 31.28
C GLN A 400 -7.99 -135.74 32.68
N LEU A 401 -7.83 -134.78 33.60
CA LEU A 401 -7.50 -135.06 35.01
C LEU A 401 -8.62 -135.77 35.77
N GLU A 402 -9.89 -135.48 35.47
CA GLU A 402 -11.03 -136.18 36.08
C GLU A 402 -11.15 -137.65 35.61
N ILE A 403 -10.66 -137.97 34.41
CA ILE A 403 -10.59 -139.35 33.90
C ILE A 403 -9.47 -140.16 34.59
N GLY A 404 -8.47 -139.51 35.18
CA GLY A 404 -7.30 -140.16 35.81
C GLY A 404 -7.48 -140.63 37.26
N GLN A 405 -8.65 -140.47 37.91
CA GLN A 405 -8.81 -140.72 39.35
C GLN A 405 -9.41 -142.08 39.77
N ASN A 406 -9.47 -143.10 38.90
CA ASN A 406 -9.92 -144.45 39.28
C ASN A 406 -8.88 -145.56 39.00
N ASN A 407 -7.93 -145.68 39.95
CA ASN A 407 -7.34 -146.94 40.44
C ASN A 407 -6.42 -147.77 39.51
N PRO A 408 -5.59 -148.69 40.07
CA PRO A 408 -4.14 -148.47 40.13
C PRO A 408 -3.30 -149.67 39.65
N ALA A 409 -2.27 -149.45 38.83
CA ALA A 409 -1.15 -150.38 38.71
C ALA A 409 0.06 -149.73 38.03
N ASP A 410 1.20 -149.94 38.67
CA ASP A 410 2.55 -149.97 38.10
C ASP A 410 3.37 -148.68 38.09
N LEU A 411 4.54 -148.82 38.73
CA LEU A 411 5.66 -147.88 38.84
C LEU A 411 6.24 -147.39 37.49
N SER A 412 5.68 -147.80 36.35
CA SER A 412 5.88 -147.15 35.04
C SER A 412 5.14 -145.81 34.99
N GLU A 413 3.93 -145.75 35.55
CA GLU A 413 3.08 -144.58 35.53
C GLU A 413 3.66 -143.48 36.41
N ALA A 414 4.30 -143.81 37.54
CA ALA A 414 5.05 -142.84 38.36
C ALA A 414 6.30 -142.28 37.64
N HIS A 415 6.92 -143.06 36.75
CA HIS A 415 8.05 -142.60 35.95
C HIS A 415 7.60 -141.72 34.79
N ASP A 416 6.49 -142.04 34.14
CA ASP A 416 5.84 -141.16 33.17
C ASP A 416 5.23 -139.92 33.84
N LEU A 417 4.77 -140.01 35.09
CA LEU A 417 4.35 -138.87 35.91
C LEU A 417 5.54 -137.99 36.29
N ILE A 418 6.69 -138.57 36.63
CA ILE A 418 7.91 -137.79 36.85
C ILE A 418 8.38 -137.16 35.53
N ARG A 419 8.27 -137.87 34.40
CA ARG A 419 8.59 -137.31 33.08
C ARG A 419 7.61 -136.20 32.67
N HIS A 420 6.33 -136.35 32.98
CA HIS A 420 5.31 -135.33 32.81
C HIS A 420 5.50 -134.16 33.77
N LEU A 421 5.84 -134.39 35.04
CA LEU A 421 6.17 -133.33 35.99
C LEU A 421 7.47 -132.59 35.62
N ILE A 422 8.44 -133.28 35.02
CA ILE A 422 9.64 -132.64 34.45
C ILE A 422 9.26 -131.84 33.19
N SER A 423 8.41 -132.39 32.30
CA SER A 423 7.90 -131.65 31.14
C SER A 423 7.07 -130.44 31.56
N ASP A 424 6.20 -130.58 32.55
CA ASP A 424 5.37 -129.52 33.10
C ASP A 424 6.25 -128.48 33.81
N LYS A 425 7.30 -128.90 34.52
CA LYS A 425 8.30 -127.99 35.08
C LYS A 425 9.05 -127.25 33.98
N ASP A 426 9.45 -127.92 32.91
CA ASP A 426 10.12 -127.29 31.77
C ASP A 426 9.17 -126.34 31.03
N ASP A 427 7.89 -126.67 30.93
CA ASP A 427 6.86 -125.83 30.32
C ASP A 427 6.53 -124.62 31.20
N VAL A 428 6.48 -124.79 32.53
CA VAL A 428 6.36 -123.69 33.49
C VAL A 428 7.63 -122.83 33.50
N GLU A 429 8.82 -123.41 33.35
CA GLU A 429 10.07 -122.65 33.24
C GLU A 429 10.14 -121.86 31.91
N ARG A 430 9.65 -122.44 30.81
CA ARG A 430 9.47 -121.70 29.54
C ARG A 430 8.42 -120.60 29.67
N GLU A 431 7.30 -120.88 30.33
CA GLU A 431 6.24 -119.88 30.58
C GLU A 431 6.76 -118.76 31.47
N ASN A 432 7.55 -119.08 32.50
CA ASN A 432 8.17 -118.09 33.38
C ASN A 432 9.23 -117.26 32.62
N ALA A 433 10.01 -117.88 31.74
CA ALA A 433 10.91 -117.16 30.83
C ALA A 433 10.14 -116.23 29.88
N HIS A 434 9.01 -116.69 29.31
CA HIS A 434 8.13 -115.85 28.50
C HIS A 434 7.51 -114.70 29.29
N LEU A 435 7.05 -114.95 30.52
CA LEU A 435 6.51 -113.92 31.41
C LEU A 435 7.60 -112.91 31.81
N GLN A 436 8.85 -113.33 31.98
CA GLN A 436 9.97 -112.39 32.21
C GLN A 436 10.25 -111.52 30.99
N VAL A 437 10.18 -112.08 29.77
CA VAL A 437 10.30 -111.31 28.53
C VAL A 437 9.13 -110.32 28.40
N ASP A 438 7.89 -110.77 28.63
CA ASP A 438 6.71 -109.90 28.60
C ASP A 438 6.78 -108.80 29.65
N LEU A 439 7.27 -109.10 30.86
CA LEU A 439 7.44 -108.10 31.93
C LEU A 439 8.53 -107.10 31.55
N SER A 440 9.64 -107.55 30.95
CA SER A 440 10.67 -106.69 30.38
C SER A 440 10.10 -105.76 29.30
N ASP A 441 9.35 -106.32 28.34
CA ASP A 441 8.73 -105.55 27.26
C ASP A 441 7.73 -104.52 27.81
N LYS A 442 6.89 -104.92 28.76
CA LYS A 442 5.96 -104.02 29.45
C LYS A 442 6.68 -102.95 30.26
N SER A 443 7.79 -103.28 30.92
CA SER A 443 8.60 -102.28 31.64
C SER A 443 9.23 -101.26 30.69
N SER A 444 9.69 -101.70 29.51
CA SER A 444 10.23 -100.82 28.47
C SER A 444 9.14 -99.91 27.88
N GLU A 445 7.93 -100.44 27.70
CA GLU A 445 6.75 -99.70 27.24
C GLU A 445 6.32 -98.65 28.27
N ILE A 446 6.27 -99.00 29.56
CA ILE A 446 5.99 -98.05 30.65
C ILE A 446 7.03 -96.94 30.68
N ASN A 447 8.31 -97.27 30.55
CA ASN A 447 9.38 -96.27 30.52
C ASN A 447 9.29 -95.36 29.30
N ARG A 448 8.93 -95.90 28.13
CA ARG A 448 8.67 -95.11 26.92
C ARG A 448 7.49 -94.16 27.12
N LEU A 449 6.37 -94.65 27.66
CA LEU A 449 5.19 -93.83 27.93
C LEU A 449 5.47 -92.75 28.97
N ARG A 450 6.25 -93.04 30.01
CA ARG A 450 6.70 -92.02 30.99
C ARG A 450 7.49 -90.90 30.32
N LYS A 451 8.46 -91.24 29.47
CA LYS A 451 9.22 -90.25 28.70
C LYS A 451 8.32 -89.45 27.76
N GLU A 452 7.37 -90.10 27.09
CA GLU A 452 6.41 -89.41 26.22
C GLU A 452 5.54 -88.43 27.03
N LEU A 453 5.07 -88.84 28.21
CA LEU A 453 4.27 -88.00 29.10
C LEU A 453 5.07 -86.82 29.65
N GLU A 454 6.34 -87.03 30.01
CA GLU A 454 7.27 -85.97 30.43
C GLU A 454 7.52 -84.96 29.31
N THR A 455 7.75 -85.42 28.08
CA THR A 455 7.91 -84.51 26.93
C THR A 455 6.64 -83.71 26.64
N ARG A 456 5.46 -84.32 26.79
CA ARG A 456 4.17 -83.61 26.63
C ARG A 456 3.95 -82.60 27.75
N ALA A 457 4.31 -82.92 28.98
CA ALA A 457 4.22 -81.99 30.11
C ALA A 457 5.11 -80.75 29.88
N LEU A 458 6.34 -80.95 29.40
CA LEU A 458 7.23 -79.84 29.02
C LEU A 458 6.66 -78.99 27.87
N GLN A 459 6.10 -79.62 26.83
CA GLN A 459 5.45 -78.90 25.73
C GLN A 459 4.25 -78.08 26.19
N VAL A 460 3.44 -78.61 27.12
CA VAL A 460 2.31 -77.88 27.70
C VAL A 460 2.83 -76.68 28.49
N GLN A 461 3.84 -76.86 29.32
CA GLN A 461 4.44 -75.76 30.10
C GLN A 461 5.03 -74.66 29.19
N GLU A 462 5.71 -75.03 28.11
CA GLU A 462 6.18 -74.06 27.10
C GLU A 462 5.02 -73.34 26.41
N SER A 463 3.92 -74.04 26.12
CA SER A 463 2.75 -73.42 25.51
C SER A 463 2.02 -72.45 26.45
N GLU A 464 1.95 -72.77 27.74
CA GLU A 464 1.41 -71.88 28.78
C GLU A 464 2.26 -70.61 28.91
N HIS A 465 3.59 -70.75 28.94
CA HIS A 465 4.48 -69.59 28.97
C HIS A 465 4.30 -68.69 27.73
N ARG A 466 4.17 -69.26 26.53
CA ARG A 466 3.92 -68.47 25.32
C ARG A 466 2.56 -67.77 25.36
N LEU A 467 1.53 -68.42 25.92
CA LEU A 467 0.22 -67.78 26.11
C LEU A 467 0.30 -66.61 27.07
N GLU A 468 1.04 -66.73 28.18
CA GLU A 468 1.25 -65.62 29.12
C GLU A 468 2.01 -64.44 28.48
N GLU A 469 3.00 -64.71 27.63
CA GLU A 469 3.70 -63.67 26.86
C GLU A 469 2.76 -62.96 25.89
N MET A 470 1.97 -63.71 25.12
CA MET A 470 0.97 -63.12 24.22
C MET A 470 -0.08 -62.32 24.99
N GLU A 471 -0.52 -62.77 26.17
CA GLU A 471 -1.48 -62.02 26.99
C GLU A 471 -0.89 -60.67 27.47
N LYS A 472 0.40 -60.64 27.81
CA LYS A 472 1.10 -59.39 28.17
C LYS A 472 1.21 -58.45 26.96
N GLU A 473 1.54 -58.98 25.79
CA GLU A 473 1.57 -58.21 24.54
C GLU A 473 0.18 -57.66 24.17
N PHE A 474 -0.87 -58.47 24.31
CA PHE A 474 -2.25 -58.02 24.11
C PHE A 474 -2.66 -56.89 25.07
N LYS A 475 -2.27 -56.98 26.34
CA LYS A 475 -2.51 -55.89 27.32
C LYS A 475 -1.77 -54.62 26.92
N LYS A 476 -0.53 -54.74 26.42
CA LYS A 476 0.25 -53.60 25.93
C LYS A 476 -0.40 -52.95 24.70
N LEU A 477 -0.77 -53.75 23.70
CA LEU A 477 -1.45 -53.28 22.48
C LEU A 477 -2.80 -52.63 22.81
N ARG A 478 -3.52 -53.13 23.82
CA ARG A 478 -4.77 -52.52 24.28
C ARG A 478 -4.56 -51.13 24.86
N LEU A 479 -3.51 -50.94 25.67
CA LEU A 479 -3.15 -49.62 26.21
C LEU A 479 -2.69 -48.66 25.11
N GLU A 480 -1.93 -49.14 24.13
CA GLU A 480 -1.53 -48.35 22.96
C GLU A 480 -2.75 -47.93 22.13
N LEU A 481 -3.71 -48.84 21.92
CA LEU A 481 -4.97 -48.52 21.25
C LEU A 481 -5.81 -47.50 22.01
N GLU A 482 -5.86 -47.57 23.34
CA GLU A 482 -6.56 -46.60 24.19
C GLU A 482 -5.91 -45.21 24.06
N LEU A 483 -4.58 -45.15 24.10
CA LEU A 483 -3.83 -43.90 23.89
C LEU A 483 -4.04 -43.33 22.48
N VAL A 484 -4.07 -44.18 21.45
CA VAL A 484 -4.39 -43.78 20.07
C VAL A 484 -5.83 -43.27 19.97
N GLY A 485 -6.76 -43.88 20.72
CA GLY A 485 -8.15 -43.43 20.83
C GLY A 485 -8.26 -42.03 21.42
N ASP A 486 -7.58 -41.78 22.54
CA ASP A 486 -7.57 -40.47 23.22
C ASP A 486 -6.95 -39.40 22.31
N THR A 487 -5.81 -39.69 21.69
CA THR A 487 -5.16 -38.74 20.76
C THR A 487 -5.99 -38.47 19.50
N LEU A 488 -6.74 -39.44 18.99
CA LEU A 488 -7.71 -39.22 17.90
C LEU A 488 -8.88 -38.35 18.35
N SER A 489 -9.39 -38.55 19.56
CA SER A 489 -10.47 -37.72 20.14
C SER A 489 -10.02 -36.27 20.30
N ASP A 490 -8.82 -36.02 20.81
CA ASP A 490 -8.26 -34.67 20.94
C ASP A 490 -8.09 -34.00 19.57
N LYS A 491 -7.57 -34.74 18.57
CA LYS A 491 -7.44 -34.22 17.20
C LYS A 491 -8.78 -33.93 16.54
N LEU A 492 -9.84 -34.69 16.85
CA LEU A 492 -11.19 -34.40 16.36
C LEU A 492 -11.74 -33.11 16.96
N LEU A 493 -11.51 -32.86 18.26
CA LEU A 493 -11.89 -31.60 18.90
C LEU A 493 -11.13 -30.40 18.31
N ASP A 494 -9.85 -30.57 17.99
CA ASP A 494 -9.05 -29.53 17.34
C ASP A 494 -9.48 -29.29 15.89
N LEU A 495 -9.88 -30.33 15.15
CA LEU A 495 -10.50 -30.19 13.82
C LEU A 495 -11.82 -29.41 13.87
N ASP A 496 -12.68 -29.67 14.85
CA ASP A 496 -13.93 -28.92 15.04
C ASP A 496 -13.66 -27.45 15.35
N ARG A 497 -12.65 -27.16 16.18
CA ARG A 497 -12.19 -25.79 16.46
C ARG A 497 -11.67 -25.11 15.19
N LEU A 498 -10.84 -25.79 14.41
CA LEU A 498 -10.33 -25.27 13.14
C LEU A 498 -11.45 -25.02 12.12
N SER A 499 -12.46 -25.90 12.06
CA SER A 499 -13.63 -25.70 11.23
C SER A 499 -14.43 -24.46 11.64
N SER A 500 -14.58 -24.22 12.95
CA SER A 500 -15.25 -23.01 13.44
C SER A 500 -14.45 -21.74 13.13
N ALA A 501 -13.14 -21.75 13.33
CA ALA A 501 -12.27 -20.63 12.98
C ALA A 501 -12.27 -20.36 11.47
N HIS A 502 -12.28 -21.42 10.64
CA HIS A 502 -12.39 -21.27 9.19
C HIS A 502 -13.72 -20.64 8.78
N SER A 503 -14.82 -21.00 9.44
CA SER A 503 -16.12 -20.38 9.19
C SER A 503 -16.13 -18.89 9.56
N GLU A 504 -15.46 -18.49 10.64
CA GLU A 504 -15.29 -17.08 11.02
C GLU A 504 -14.42 -16.32 10.01
N ASP A 505 -13.31 -16.91 9.55
CA ASP A 505 -12.47 -16.34 8.51
C ASP A 505 -13.24 -16.15 7.19
N THR A 506 -14.11 -17.09 6.82
CA THR A 506 -14.97 -16.94 5.63
C THR A 506 -15.96 -15.78 5.76
N LEU A 507 -16.56 -15.59 6.95
CA LEU A 507 -17.45 -14.44 7.21
C LEU A 507 -16.69 -13.11 7.18
N ALA A 508 -15.47 -13.07 7.74
CA ALA A 508 -14.61 -11.89 7.67
C ALA A 508 -14.22 -11.55 6.22
N LEU A 509 -13.94 -12.57 5.40
CA LEU A 509 -13.61 -12.40 3.99
C LEU A 509 -14.82 -11.93 3.18
N GLU A 510 -16.03 -12.43 3.46
CA GLU A 510 -17.28 -11.91 2.88
C GLU A 510 -17.51 -10.44 3.25
N SER A 511 -17.27 -10.05 4.52
CA SER A 511 -17.34 -8.65 4.96
C SER A 511 -16.36 -7.77 4.20
N LEU A 512 -15.09 -8.18 4.07
CA LEU A 512 -14.09 -7.45 3.31
C LEU A 512 -14.44 -7.35 1.81
N MET A 513 -15.08 -8.38 1.25
CA MET A 513 -15.58 -8.34 -0.13
C MET A 513 -16.70 -7.31 -0.29
N GLN A 514 -17.62 -7.23 0.68
CA GLN A 514 -18.67 -6.21 0.69
C GLN A 514 -18.08 -4.80 0.82
N GLU A 515 -17.13 -4.58 1.73
CA GLU A 515 -16.43 -3.29 1.88
C GLU A 515 -15.71 -2.88 0.60
N ARG A 516 -14.99 -3.81 -0.04
CA ARG A 516 -14.35 -3.57 -1.34
C ARG A 516 -15.36 -3.14 -2.40
N ASP A 517 -16.53 -3.78 -2.44
CA ASP A 517 -17.54 -3.49 -3.45
C ASP A 517 -18.23 -2.12 -3.20
N ILE A 518 -18.44 -1.76 -1.93
CA ILE A 518 -18.85 -0.41 -1.54
C ILE A 518 -17.80 0.63 -1.96
N LEU A 519 -16.52 0.36 -1.70
CA LEU A 519 -15.43 1.25 -2.09
C LEU A 519 -15.33 1.41 -3.60
N LYS A 520 -15.48 0.32 -4.38
CA LYS A 520 -15.54 0.39 -5.85
C LYS A 520 -16.69 1.26 -6.33
N GLN A 521 -17.86 1.14 -5.72
CA GLN A 521 -19.02 1.95 -6.08
C GLN A 521 -18.78 3.42 -5.75
N SER A 522 -18.21 3.72 -4.58
CA SER A 522 -17.82 5.10 -4.22
C SER A 522 -16.78 5.68 -5.18
N LEU A 523 -15.82 4.87 -5.64
CA LEU A 523 -14.79 5.29 -6.57
C LEU A 523 -15.43 5.62 -7.94
N LEU A 524 -16.33 4.76 -8.42
CA LEU A 524 -17.10 5.00 -9.64
C LEU A 524 -17.94 6.30 -9.55
N ASP A 525 -18.57 6.54 -8.40
CA ASP A 525 -19.32 7.78 -8.16
C ASP A 525 -18.41 9.01 -8.18
N THR A 526 -17.22 8.93 -7.58
CA THR A 526 -16.24 10.03 -7.63
C THR A 526 -15.68 10.25 -9.04
N GLU A 527 -15.47 9.20 -9.84
CA GLU A 527 -15.09 9.33 -11.25
C GLU A 527 -16.18 10.02 -12.06
N ASN A 528 -17.45 9.66 -11.84
CA ASN A 528 -18.59 10.30 -12.47
C ASN A 528 -18.68 11.79 -12.10
N GLN A 529 -18.50 12.13 -10.81
CA GLN A 529 -18.45 13.53 -10.37
C GLN A 529 -17.28 14.30 -11.00
N MET A 530 -16.10 13.68 -11.08
CA MET A 530 -14.94 14.28 -11.76
C MET A 530 -15.20 14.50 -13.25
N GLN A 531 -15.94 13.61 -13.90
CA GLN A 531 -16.31 13.75 -15.30
C GLN A 531 -17.34 14.87 -15.50
N GLN A 532 -18.34 14.97 -14.63
CA GLN A 532 -19.28 16.10 -14.61
C GLN A 532 -18.55 17.44 -14.44
N LEU A 533 -17.62 17.53 -13.48
CA LEU A 533 -16.81 18.74 -13.28
C LEU A 533 -15.92 19.09 -14.50
N ARG A 534 -15.44 18.08 -15.23
CA ARG A 534 -14.69 18.29 -16.49
C ARG A 534 -15.60 18.84 -17.58
N GLU A 535 -16.82 18.33 -17.71
CA GLU A 535 -17.82 18.82 -18.66
C GLU A 535 -18.27 20.25 -18.31
N GLU A 536 -18.55 20.54 -17.04
CA GLU A 536 -18.86 21.89 -16.56
C GLU A 536 -17.71 22.86 -16.83
N LYS A 537 -16.46 22.45 -16.57
CA LYS A 537 -15.29 23.26 -16.89
C LYS A 537 -15.19 23.54 -18.39
N ALA A 538 -15.45 22.55 -19.24
CA ALA A 538 -15.44 22.75 -20.69
C ALA A 538 -16.55 23.73 -21.11
N HIS A 539 -17.75 23.62 -20.53
CA HIS A 539 -18.85 24.55 -20.73
C HIS A 539 -18.48 25.98 -20.33
N LEU A 540 -17.90 26.17 -19.15
CA LEU A 540 -17.48 27.49 -18.66
C LEU A 540 -16.37 28.11 -19.52
N LEU A 541 -15.44 27.28 -20.02
CA LEU A 541 -14.41 27.75 -20.96
C LEU A 541 -15.03 28.21 -22.27
N PHE A 542 -15.98 27.45 -22.81
CA PHE A 542 -16.71 27.84 -24.01
C PHE A 542 -17.53 29.12 -23.80
N GLU A 543 -18.23 29.27 -22.67
CA GLU A 543 -18.95 30.49 -22.35
C GLU A 543 -18.00 31.69 -22.20
N LYS A 544 -16.85 31.49 -21.56
CA LYS A 544 -15.81 32.52 -21.45
C LYS A 544 -15.31 32.95 -22.83
N GLU A 545 -15.02 32.00 -23.72
CA GLU A 545 -14.60 32.30 -25.11
C GLU A 545 -15.71 33.02 -25.88
N SER A 546 -16.97 32.59 -25.74
CA SER A 546 -18.11 33.26 -26.36
C SER A 546 -18.30 34.69 -25.84
N LEU A 547 -18.13 34.92 -24.54
CA LEU A 547 -18.20 36.25 -23.93
C LEU A 547 -17.02 37.12 -24.36
N ALA A 548 -15.81 36.55 -24.48
CA ALA A 548 -14.64 37.25 -25.00
C ALA A 548 -14.86 37.66 -26.47
N GLU A 549 -15.40 36.77 -27.31
CA GLU A 549 -15.73 37.08 -28.70
C GLU A 549 -16.84 38.14 -28.80
N LYS A 550 -17.85 38.10 -27.92
CA LYS A 550 -18.87 39.15 -27.82
C LYS A 550 -18.28 40.49 -27.40
N LEU A 551 -17.34 40.49 -26.44
CA LEU A 551 -16.62 41.69 -26.00
C LEU A 551 -15.72 42.27 -27.09
N GLU A 552 -15.05 41.41 -27.87
CA GLU A 552 -14.22 41.83 -29.01
C GLU A 552 -15.07 42.39 -30.16
N LYS A 553 -16.28 41.87 -30.35
CA LYS A 553 -17.27 42.41 -31.31
C LYS A 553 -17.98 43.68 -30.84
N ILE A 554 -17.85 44.07 -29.57
CA ILE A 554 -18.34 45.36 -29.11
C ILE A 554 -17.37 46.41 -29.64
N ASP A 555 -17.78 47.10 -30.70
CA ASP A 555 -16.99 48.14 -31.32
C ASP A 555 -17.00 49.39 -30.43
N ILE A 556 -16.02 49.47 -29.54
CA ILE A 556 -15.85 50.58 -28.60
C ILE A 556 -15.79 51.92 -29.35
N GLN A 557 -15.28 51.91 -30.59
CA GLN A 557 -15.18 53.09 -31.44
C GLN A 557 -16.55 53.62 -31.89
N ASP A 558 -17.53 52.74 -32.14
CA ASP A 558 -18.90 53.15 -32.45
C ASP A 558 -19.58 53.81 -31.24
N TYR A 559 -19.33 53.29 -30.04
CA TYR A 559 -19.83 53.90 -28.81
C TYR A 559 -19.12 55.22 -28.48
N GLU A 560 -17.81 55.31 -28.71
CA GLU A 560 -17.07 56.56 -28.57
C GLU A 560 -17.56 57.61 -29.58
N LEU A 561 -17.81 57.22 -30.83
CA LEU A 561 -18.37 58.08 -31.86
C LEU A 561 -19.79 58.54 -31.49
N GLN A 562 -20.64 57.66 -30.96
CA GLN A 562 -21.97 58.03 -30.46
C GLN A 562 -21.90 58.97 -29.26
N ILE A 563 -20.98 58.75 -28.32
CA ILE A 563 -20.74 59.64 -27.19
C ILE A 563 -20.25 61.01 -27.66
N GLU A 564 -19.37 61.04 -28.68
CA GLU A 564 -18.82 62.27 -29.24
C GLU A 564 -19.88 63.05 -30.04
N GLN A 565 -20.71 62.36 -30.83
CA GLN A 565 -21.89 62.94 -31.48
C GLN A 565 -22.88 63.48 -30.45
N LEU A 566 -23.14 62.74 -29.36
CA LEU A 566 -23.98 63.22 -28.26
C LEU A 566 -23.37 64.45 -27.58
N LYS A 567 -22.06 64.49 -27.32
CA LYS A 567 -21.38 65.67 -26.77
C LYS A 567 -21.52 66.88 -27.70
N GLN A 568 -21.31 66.71 -29.00
CA GLN A 568 -21.50 67.77 -29.99
C GLN A 568 -22.96 68.26 -30.01
N SER A 569 -23.93 67.34 -29.99
CA SER A 569 -25.36 67.67 -29.91
C SER A 569 -25.70 68.45 -28.64
N LEU A 570 -25.12 68.07 -27.50
CA LEU A 570 -25.36 68.68 -26.20
C LEU A 570 -24.71 70.06 -26.12
N GLN A 571 -23.56 70.24 -26.76
CA GLN A 571 -22.90 71.54 -26.91
C GLN A 571 -23.72 72.48 -27.81
N VAL A 572 -24.30 71.97 -28.91
CA VAL A 572 -25.21 72.74 -29.78
C VAL A 572 -26.48 73.14 -29.03
N VAL A 573 -27.08 72.22 -28.25
CA VAL A 573 -28.24 72.51 -27.40
C VAL A 573 -27.88 73.55 -26.33
N GLY A 574 -26.72 73.44 -25.69
CA GLY A 574 -26.21 74.41 -24.73
C GLY A 574 -26.02 75.80 -25.34
N ALA A 575 -25.42 75.89 -26.54
CA ALA A 575 -25.27 77.15 -27.27
C ALA A 575 -26.62 77.74 -27.70
N GLN A 576 -27.59 76.93 -28.12
CA GLN A 576 -28.94 77.38 -28.41
C GLN A 576 -29.66 77.89 -27.16
N GLN A 577 -29.45 77.24 -26.01
CA GLN A 577 -30.03 77.67 -24.75
C GLN A 577 -29.43 78.99 -24.26
N GLN A 578 -28.11 79.17 -24.40
CA GLN A 578 -27.45 80.46 -24.15
C GLN A 578 -28.02 81.56 -25.05
N ARG A 579 -28.15 81.33 -26.36
CA ARG A 579 -28.78 82.28 -27.29
C ARG A 579 -30.23 82.59 -26.94
N LYS A 580 -31.01 81.59 -26.50
CA LYS A 580 -32.38 81.80 -25.99
C LYS A 580 -32.38 82.64 -24.71
N GLN A 581 -31.40 82.44 -23.83
CA GLN A 581 -31.25 83.21 -22.59
C GLN A 581 -30.86 84.67 -22.88
N GLU A 582 -29.94 84.89 -23.81
CA GLU A 582 -29.57 86.22 -24.30
C GLU A 582 -30.75 86.92 -24.98
N ALA A 583 -31.50 86.21 -25.82
CA ALA A 583 -32.72 86.74 -26.44
C ALA A 583 -33.80 87.06 -25.40
N LEU A 584 -33.97 86.21 -24.39
CA LEU A 584 -34.88 86.46 -23.26
C LEU A 584 -34.43 87.67 -22.43
N ASN A 585 -33.14 87.84 -22.19
CA ASN A 585 -32.60 89.00 -21.48
C ASN A 585 -32.79 90.28 -22.30
N SER A 586 -32.54 90.24 -23.61
CA SER A 586 -32.82 91.35 -24.53
C SER A 586 -34.32 91.68 -24.59
N LEU A 587 -35.20 90.68 -24.58
CA LEU A 587 -36.64 90.88 -24.50
C LEU A 587 -37.06 91.47 -23.16
N LYS A 588 -36.47 91.03 -22.05
CA LYS A 588 -36.70 91.62 -20.71
C LYS A 588 -36.27 93.09 -20.69
N GLU A 589 -35.10 93.42 -21.21
CA GLU A 589 -34.63 94.81 -21.33
C GLU A 589 -35.57 95.65 -22.19
N LYS A 590 -35.99 95.15 -23.35
CA LYS A 590 -36.97 95.84 -24.22
C LYS A 590 -38.33 96.01 -23.54
N LEU A 591 -38.76 95.03 -22.75
CA LEU A 591 -40.02 95.08 -22.01
C LEU A 591 -39.92 96.06 -20.83
N GLN A 592 -38.76 96.16 -20.19
CA GLN A 592 -38.47 97.15 -19.15
C GLN A 592 -38.41 98.56 -19.74
N GLN A 593 -37.77 98.75 -20.89
CA GLN A 593 -37.82 100.00 -21.66
C GLN A 593 -39.26 100.35 -22.08
N GLY A 594 -40.05 99.36 -22.49
CA GLY A 594 -41.48 99.52 -22.78
C GLY A 594 -42.28 99.93 -21.56
N ALA A 595 -42.01 99.35 -20.39
CA ALA A 595 -42.64 99.70 -19.13
C ALA A 595 -42.28 101.13 -18.68
N GLU A 596 -41.02 101.55 -18.85
CA GLU A 596 -40.59 102.93 -18.58
C GLU A 596 -41.23 103.94 -19.53
N LEU A 597 -41.38 103.58 -20.82
CA LEU A 597 -42.11 104.40 -21.78
C LEU A 597 -43.60 104.49 -21.42
N TYR A 598 -44.22 103.38 -21.01
CA TYR A 598 -45.59 103.35 -20.55
C TYR A 598 -45.81 104.22 -19.30
N GLU A 599 -44.91 104.14 -18.31
CA GLU A 599 -44.89 105.01 -17.13
C GLU A 599 -44.78 106.50 -17.50
N LYS A 600 -43.88 106.84 -18.44
CA LYS A 600 -43.77 108.22 -18.94
C LYS A 600 -45.05 108.68 -19.62
N LEU A 601 -45.67 107.83 -20.43
CA LEU A 601 -46.92 108.13 -21.14
C LEU A 601 -48.08 108.29 -20.16
N LYS A 602 -48.17 107.41 -19.15
CA LYS A 602 -49.14 107.49 -18.07
C LYS A 602 -49.01 108.79 -17.28
N ARG A 603 -47.79 109.20 -16.90
CA ARG A 603 -47.55 110.50 -16.24
C ARG A 603 -47.93 111.69 -17.11
N LEU A 604 -47.74 111.60 -18.43
CA LEU A 604 -48.18 112.64 -19.37
C LEU A 604 -49.70 112.69 -19.49
N VAL A 605 -50.38 111.54 -19.53
CA VAL A 605 -51.83 111.45 -19.53
C VAL A 605 -52.41 111.99 -18.23
N GLU A 606 -51.91 111.57 -17.06
CA GLU A 606 -52.34 112.10 -15.75
C GLU A 606 -52.12 113.62 -15.66
N LYS A 607 -51.01 114.14 -16.23
CA LYS A 607 -50.76 115.59 -16.28
C LYS A 607 -51.74 116.32 -17.21
N LYS A 608 -52.12 115.69 -18.33
CA LYS A 608 -53.12 116.21 -19.27
C LYS A 608 -54.53 116.15 -18.67
N GLU A 609 -54.89 115.08 -17.97
CA GLU A 609 -56.16 114.94 -17.24
C GLU A 609 -56.27 116.03 -16.17
N ARG A 610 -55.24 116.24 -15.35
CA ARG A 610 -55.24 117.37 -14.38
C ARG A 610 -55.38 118.74 -15.03
N LEU A 611 -54.82 118.92 -16.22
CA LEU A 611 -54.98 120.15 -17.01
C LEU A 611 -56.41 120.28 -17.56
N ILE A 612 -57.03 119.18 -17.99
CA ILE A 612 -58.43 119.15 -18.42
C ILE A 612 -59.35 119.45 -17.24
N ASP A 613 -59.12 118.87 -16.07
CA ASP A 613 -59.90 119.13 -14.85
C ASP A 613 -59.78 120.62 -14.45
N GLN A 614 -58.57 121.19 -14.50
CA GLN A 614 -58.36 122.63 -14.25
C GLN A 614 -59.07 123.51 -15.28
N LEU A 615 -59.04 123.13 -16.56
CA LEU A 615 -59.78 123.83 -17.61
C LEU A 615 -61.29 123.72 -17.40
N ASN A 616 -61.78 122.57 -16.93
CA ASN A 616 -63.19 122.35 -16.65
C ASN A 616 -63.66 123.16 -15.42
N ASP A 617 -62.83 123.25 -14.39
CA ASP A 617 -63.04 124.14 -13.24
C ASP A 617 -63.02 125.62 -13.65
N ASP A 618 -62.16 126.01 -14.60
CA ASP A 618 -62.13 127.36 -15.15
C ASP A 618 -63.33 127.65 -16.06
N VAL A 619 -63.82 126.66 -16.81
CA VAL A 619 -65.05 126.76 -17.61
C VAL A 619 -66.26 126.90 -16.70
N THR A 620 -66.42 126.04 -15.69
CA THR A 620 -67.54 126.15 -14.73
C THR A 620 -67.47 127.45 -13.92
N ARG A 621 -66.28 127.94 -13.57
CA ARG A 621 -66.12 129.30 -13.00
C ARG A 621 -66.55 130.38 -13.98
N LYS A 622 -66.13 130.31 -15.25
CA LYS A 622 -66.53 131.29 -16.27
C LYS A 622 -68.03 131.23 -16.56
N GLU A 623 -68.63 130.04 -16.62
CA GLU A 623 -70.08 129.86 -16.71
C GLU A 623 -70.79 130.46 -15.50
N SER A 624 -70.27 130.28 -14.28
CA SER A 624 -70.83 130.93 -13.09
C SER A 624 -70.70 132.46 -13.12
N ILE A 625 -69.61 132.99 -13.71
CA ILE A 625 -69.39 134.43 -13.90
C ILE A 625 -70.32 134.97 -14.99
N ILE A 626 -70.50 134.24 -16.09
CA ILE A 626 -71.45 134.56 -17.16
C ILE A 626 -72.87 134.57 -16.59
N HIS A 627 -73.26 133.56 -15.82
CA HIS A 627 -74.58 133.50 -15.20
C HIS A 627 -74.80 134.64 -14.20
N LEU A 628 -73.76 135.06 -13.47
CA LEU A 628 -73.76 136.25 -12.59
C LEU A 628 -73.80 137.57 -13.37
N LEU A 629 -73.16 137.64 -14.54
CA LEU A 629 -73.19 138.79 -15.43
C LEU A 629 -74.54 138.91 -16.14
N GLU A 630 -75.12 137.81 -16.60
CA GLU A 630 -76.47 137.72 -17.14
C GLU A 630 -77.50 138.15 -16.08
N GLN A 631 -77.38 137.66 -14.85
CA GLN A 631 -78.26 138.05 -13.75
C GLN A 631 -78.08 139.52 -13.32
N LYS A 632 -76.88 140.10 -13.50
CA LYS A 632 -76.63 141.53 -13.27
C LYS A 632 -77.06 142.40 -14.45
N LEU A 633 -77.01 141.89 -15.68
CA LEU A 633 -77.51 142.56 -16.89
C LEU A 633 -79.05 142.57 -16.94
N GLU A 634 -79.71 141.51 -16.46
CA GLU A 634 -81.16 141.50 -16.22
C GLU A 634 -81.57 142.51 -15.17
N LYS A 635 -80.84 142.62 -14.06
CA LYS A 635 -81.13 143.62 -13.00
C LYS A 635 -80.75 145.06 -13.37
N ALA A 636 -79.89 145.26 -14.36
CA ALA A 636 -79.51 146.58 -14.88
C ALA A 636 -80.36 147.06 -16.06
N GLY A 637 -81.31 146.26 -16.55
CA GLY A 637 -82.25 146.66 -17.61
C GLY A 637 -81.63 146.82 -18.99
N VAL A 638 -80.63 146.00 -19.34
CA VAL A 638 -79.91 146.10 -20.63
C VAL A 638 -80.14 144.89 -21.55
N ILE A 639 -80.86 143.85 -21.11
CA ILE A 639 -81.20 142.71 -21.99
C ILE A 639 -82.70 142.37 -21.89
N ASP A 640 -83.35 142.45 -23.05
CA ASP A 640 -84.72 142.05 -23.37
C ASP A 640 -84.70 140.56 -23.77
N PRO A 641 -85.59 139.69 -23.26
CA PRO A 641 -85.55 138.24 -23.45
C PRO A 641 -86.20 137.83 -24.79
N ALA A 642 -85.69 138.34 -25.90
CA ALA A 642 -86.10 137.91 -27.24
C ALA A 642 -84.99 138.20 -28.27
N GLY A 643 -84.05 137.27 -28.40
CA GLY A 643 -83.04 137.30 -29.45
C GLY A 643 -82.67 135.88 -29.87
N ASN A 644 -83.18 135.49 -31.03
CA ASN A 644 -82.71 134.34 -31.82
C ASN A 644 -81.18 134.30 -31.88
N TYR A 645 -80.64 133.10 -31.71
CA TYR A 645 -79.89 132.40 -32.76
C TYR A 645 -80.26 130.93 -32.78
#